data_AF-A0A495ZZY2-F1
#
_entry.id   AF-A0A495ZZY2-F1
#
_cell.length_a   1.000
_cell.length_b   1.000
_cell.length_c   1.000
_cell.angle_alpha   90.00
_cell.angle_beta   90.00
_cell.angle_gamma   90.00
#
_symmetry.space_group_name_H-M   'P 1'
#
loop_
_entity.id
_entity.type
_entity.pdbx_description
1 polymer ?
#
loop_
_entity_poly.entity_id
_entity_poly.type
_entity_poly.pdbx_seq_one_letter_code
_entity_poly.pdbx_strand_id
1 'polypeptide(L)'
;MLRRFLCSITVFLLTVSISFAQVVHIPDANLQEAIQEVLGITPPFTQKQMMRLTQLHAIEKGIADIQGLEFAVNLTDLDLAGNPVKDISSLAGLMNLTHLGLGSTNISDSDLLPLASLTSVEALDLGSNQISDLSPLSALTFLRKLDLQHNQITDLAPLAALTTLIDINLRDNPLSDLRPLSSLTNLESLELARCKISDVFPLAGLKKLRILDLSNNRISDFSPLSGLNLTEFHYDEICEIAPLPPPIIERIEKRIFPSIFQAWDPLIGSAEERDTFGYIYDEPLYTERIVKHDLYFSPSFRIGWPAPWYGLSTRLTGNLEQSQTIRQQRLALNPNLVSLKEIRVHNHLDFEAFPPDSDFWVRESDGSVQRNTVDWPEYNFNILKPEVQELLVNRIVGLAECGLYDGVFIDGFFKQGAGYDYNETASAAELIEAHAKVLEGVRGRVRENFLILVNANRTKLPRHKTYVNGTFMEINKDYSGGYTYKGLQEIEDTLSWSEANLRSPQINCVEGEAIGTEPPNSPTNKRWMRVFTTMSLTHSDGYVLFKTGKTGALYHEHIWYDFWDADLGYPVGEKAQLYENRKGLFIREFTNGWAVYNRSGKSQDIQLPEEVSGWTSGVKNKRWHTLPDLDGEIYLKSRLETPPTGQTAPAVDVNEDGVVNILDLVIVANAFGEPDPDVNGDGTVNVLDLVVVANAFNN
;
A
#
# COMPACT_ATOMS: atom_id res chain seq x y z
N MET A 1 116.70 23.09 20.13
CA MET A 1 116.59 22.86 18.68
C MET A 1 115.19 23.21 18.24
N LEU A 2 115.07 24.09 17.23
CA LEU A 2 113.89 24.47 16.43
C LEU A 2 112.65 24.99 17.17
N ARG A 3 111.95 26.07 16.76
CA ARG A 3 112.19 27.25 15.90
C ARG A 3 110.87 28.05 15.98
N ARG A 4 110.93 29.34 16.33
CA ARG A 4 110.03 30.46 15.90
C ARG A 4 108.54 30.42 16.35
N PHE A 5 107.77 31.51 16.51
CA PHE A 5 107.91 32.94 16.81
C PHE A 5 106.45 33.51 16.75
N LEU A 6 106.11 34.52 17.58
CA LEU A 6 105.02 35.53 17.44
C LEU A 6 103.51 35.13 17.51
N CYS A 7 102.85 35.64 18.55
CA CYS A 7 101.80 36.69 18.55
C CYS A 7 100.68 36.67 17.49
N SER A 8 99.40 36.65 17.93
CA SER A 8 98.42 37.75 17.77
C SER A 8 96.96 37.25 17.68
N ILE A 9 96.11 37.84 18.53
CA ILE A 9 94.65 38.10 18.44
C ILE A 9 93.84 37.15 17.53
N THR A 10 93.03 36.28 18.13
CA THR A 10 91.96 35.57 17.43
C THR A 10 90.71 36.45 17.38
N VAL A 11 90.32 36.83 16.16
CA VAL A 11 89.10 37.57 15.82
C VAL A 11 87.86 36.71 16.10
N PHE A 12 86.90 37.30 16.79
CA PHE A 12 85.56 36.76 17.03
C PHE A 12 84.78 36.79 15.70
N LEU A 13 84.68 35.65 15.01
CA LEU A 13 83.79 35.49 13.86
C LEU A 13 82.42 35.02 14.39
N LEU A 14 81.49 35.97 14.51
CA LEU A 14 80.06 35.68 14.59
C LEU A 14 79.65 34.93 13.32
N THR A 15 79.45 33.62 13.42
CA THR A 15 78.72 32.88 12.40
C THR A 15 77.25 33.24 12.53
N VAL A 16 76.78 34.13 11.66
CA VAL A 16 75.34 34.31 11.41
C VAL A 16 74.87 33.02 10.74
N SER A 17 74.25 32.13 11.51
CA SER A 17 73.47 31.02 10.97
C SER A 17 72.26 31.60 10.25
N ILE A 18 72.33 31.71 8.93
CA ILE A 18 71.18 32.02 8.09
C ILE A 18 70.24 30.83 8.17
N SER A 19 69.20 30.93 8.99
CA SER A 19 68.08 29.99 8.99
C SER A 19 67.35 30.14 7.67
N PHE A 20 67.51 29.19 6.75
CA PHE A 20 66.61 29.09 5.61
C PHE A 20 65.19 28.87 6.14
N ALA A 21 64.24 29.71 5.71
CA ALA A 21 62.84 29.50 6.05
C ALA A 21 62.39 28.17 5.43
N GLN A 22 61.88 27.25 6.26
CA GLN A 22 61.45 25.93 5.82
C GLN A 22 60.22 26.09 4.91
N VAL A 23 60.43 25.82 3.62
CA VAL A 23 59.38 25.83 2.59
C VAL A 23 58.45 24.64 2.83
N VAL A 24 57.15 24.90 2.76
CA VAL A 24 56.09 23.88 2.87
C VAL A 24 55.86 23.26 1.51
N HIS A 25 55.80 21.93 1.46
CA HIS A 25 55.42 21.20 0.27
C HIS A 25 53.89 21.13 0.18
N ILE A 26 53.33 21.65 -0.91
CA ILE A 26 51.89 21.61 -1.22
C ILE A 26 51.78 21.05 -2.64
N PRO A 27 51.51 19.76 -2.85
CA PRO A 27 51.54 19.15 -4.17
C PRO A 27 50.36 19.55 -5.06
N ASP A 28 49.20 19.87 -4.48
CA ASP A 28 47.99 20.25 -5.20
C ASP A 28 48.02 21.74 -5.63
N ALA A 29 47.92 21.99 -6.93
CA ALA A 29 47.97 23.33 -7.49
C ALA A 29 46.73 24.17 -7.16
N ASN A 30 45.55 23.54 -7.06
CA ASN A 30 44.30 24.22 -6.72
C ASN A 30 44.32 24.64 -5.24
N LEU A 31 44.91 23.82 -4.38
CA LEU A 31 45.15 24.19 -2.98
C LEU A 31 46.18 25.32 -2.87
N GLN A 32 47.28 25.27 -3.63
CA GLN A 32 48.24 26.38 -3.67
C GLN A 32 47.57 27.69 -4.09
N GLU A 33 46.72 27.65 -5.12
CA GLU A 33 45.96 28.80 -5.60
C GLU A 33 45.00 29.32 -4.52
N ALA A 34 44.24 28.44 -3.87
CA ALA A 34 43.36 28.83 -2.77
C ALA A 34 44.12 29.48 -1.60
N ILE A 35 45.29 28.95 -1.22
CA ILE A 35 46.14 29.54 -0.18
C ILE A 35 46.72 30.89 -0.63
N GLN A 36 47.13 31.00 -1.89
CA GLN A 36 47.64 32.24 -2.48
C GLN A 36 46.57 33.34 -2.45
N GLU A 37 45.33 33.03 -2.81
CA GLU A 37 44.20 33.95 -2.76
C GLU A 37 43.98 34.50 -1.35
N VAL A 38 44.02 33.65 -0.32
CA VAL A 38 43.82 34.05 1.07
C VAL A 38 45.01 34.85 1.63
N LEU A 39 46.24 34.41 1.36
CA LEU A 39 47.43 35.04 1.95
C LEU A 39 47.94 36.26 1.18
N GLY A 40 47.54 36.42 -0.09
CA GLY A 40 48.00 37.48 -0.99
C GLY A 40 49.49 37.39 -1.34
N ILE A 41 50.07 36.20 -1.28
CA ILE A 41 51.50 35.95 -1.56
C ILE A 41 51.65 34.75 -2.50
N THR A 42 52.66 34.79 -3.37
CA THR A 42 52.92 33.72 -4.34
C THR A 42 53.72 32.57 -3.69
N PRO A 43 53.45 31.30 -4.04
CA PRO A 43 54.27 30.16 -3.60
C PRO A 43 55.73 30.28 -4.10
N PRO A 44 56.70 29.61 -3.45
CA PRO A 44 56.53 28.66 -2.35
C PRO A 44 56.22 29.33 -1.00
N PHE A 45 55.30 28.74 -0.24
CA PHE A 45 54.97 29.19 1.11
C PHE A 45 55.95 28.63 2.14
N THR A 46 56.25 29.43 3.17
CA THR A 46 57.02 29.00 4.34
C THR A 46 56.07 28.62 5.49
N GLN A 47 56.53 27.81 6.45
CA GLN A 47 55.72 27.46 7.62
C GLN A 47 55.17 28.69 8.35
N LYS A 48 56.01 29.72 8.52
CA LYS A 48 55.60 30.99 9.14
C LYS A 48 54.47 31.70 8.38
N GLN A 49 54.45 31.58 7.05
CA GLN A 49 53.35 32.12 6.24
C GLN A 49 52.08 31.28 6.37
N MET A 50 52.20 29.94 6.42
CA MET A 50 51.06 29.04 6.64
C MET A 50 50.36 29.32 7.98
N MET A 51 51.10 29.67 9.04
CA MET A 51 50.53 30.09 10.33
C MET A 51 49.63 31.34 10.26
N ARG A 52 49.62 32.09 9.15
CA ARG A 52 48.73 33.24 8.95
C ARG A 52 47.33 32.83 8.49
N LEU A 53 47.16 31.61 7.98
CA LEU A 53 45.86 31.08 7.62
C LEU A 53 45.04 30.87 8.89
N THR A 54 43.89 31.55 8.95
CA THR A 54 42.89 31.41 10.02
C THR A 54 41.56 30.89 9.47
N GLN A 55 41.32 31.11 8.19
CA GLN A 55 40.18 30.58 7.43
C GLN A 55 40.64 30.15 6.03
N LEU A 56 40.05 29.10 5.49
CA LEU A 56 40.24 28.68 4.11
C LEU A 56 38.94 28.05 3.58
N HIS A 57 38.29 28.72 2.63
CA HIS A 57 37.09 28.22 1.95
C HIS A 57 37.43 27.94 0.50
N ALA A 58 37.43 26.66 0.12
CA ALA A 58 37.89 26.18 -1.17
C ALA A 58 36.93 25.15 -1.78
N ILE A 59 35.63 25.43 -1.69
CA ILE A 59 34.54 24.57 -2.19
C ILE A 59 34.65 24.35 -3.70
N GLU A 60 34.45 23.11 -4.16
CA GLU A 60 34.37 22.72 -5.58
C GLU A 60 35.57 23.18 -6.45
N LYS A 61 36.77 23.30 -5.86
CA LYS A 61 37.99 23.71 -6.56
C LYS A 61 38.77 22.56 -7.20
N GLY A 62 38.27 21.32 -7.11
CA GLY A 62 38.96 20.12 -7.61
C GLY A 62 40.25 19.80 -6.85
N ILE A 63 40.31 20.12 -5.55
CA ILE A 63 41.43 19.79 -4.66
C ILE A 63 41.40 18.30 -4.32
N ALA A 64 42.49 17.59 -4.56
CA ALA A 64 42.59 16.15 -4.25
C ALA A 64 43.56 15.85 -3.11
N ASP A 65 44.57 16.71 -2.91
CA ASP A 65 45.61 16.51 -1.91
C ASP A 65 45.74 17.76 -1.02
N ILE A 66 45.56 17.57 0.29
CA ILE A 66 45.61 18.64 1.27
C ILE A 66 46.92 18.74 2.05
N GLN A 67 47.96 18.03 1.58
CA GLN A 67 49.29 18.10 2.16
C GLN A 67 49.80 19.56 2.20
N GLY A 68 50.40 19.90 3.34
CA GLY A 68 50.87 21.23 3.67
C GLY A 68 49.93 22.01 4.60
N LEU A 69 48.64 21.64 4.68
CA LEU A 69 47.73 22.24 5.66
C LEU A 69 48.11 21.93 7.10
N GLU A 70 48.89 20.89 7.38
CA GLU A 70 49.38 20.57 8.74
C GLU A 70 50.21 21.72 9.37
N PHE A 71 50.72 22.66 8.56
CA PHE A 71 51.45 23.84 9.04
C PHE A 71 50.55 25.07 9.30
N ALA A 72 49.27 25.02 8.92
CA ALA A 72 48.27 26.07 9.17
C ALA A 72 47.67 25.96 10.58
N VAL A 73 48.51 25.89 11.61
CA VAL A 73 48.10 25.57 12.99
C VAL A 73 47.16 26.59 13.66
N ASN A 74 46.96 27.76 13.05
CA ASN A 74 46.02 28.79 13.52
C ASN A 74 44.68 28.76 12.74
N LEU A 75 44.49 27.76 11.87
CA LEU A 75 43.25 27.59 11.11
C LEU A 75 42.10 27.25 12.07
N THR A 76 41.02 28.01 11.95
CA THR A 76 39.81 27.89 12.78
C THR A 76 38.57 27.51 11.99
N ASP A 77 38.60 27.74 10.67
CA ASP A 77 37.49 27.54 9.75
C ASP A 77 38.07 26.99 8.42
N LEU A 78 37.66 25.79 8.05
CA LEU A 78 38.10 25.12 6.83
C LEU A 78 36.89 24.52 6.12
N ASP A 79 36.66 24.90 4.87
CA ASP A 79 35.63 24.31 4.03
C ASP A 79 36.23 23.80 2.71
N LEU A 80 36.16 22.49 2.53
CA LEU A 80 36.65 21.75 1.37
C LEU A 80 35.51 21.00 0.66
N ALA A 81 34.24 21.37 0.87
CA ALA A 81 33.11 20.65 0.29
C ALA A 81 33.19 20.54 -1.25
N GLY A 82 32.74 19.41 -1.80
CA GLY A 82 32.72 19.16 -3.25
C GLY A 82 34.09 18.92 -3.89
N ASN A 83 35.15 18.69 -3.11
CA ASN A 83 36.48 18.35 -3.59
C ASN A 83 36.81 16.88 -3.33
N PRO A 84 37.50 16.14 -4.22
CA PRO A 84 37.83 14.71 -4.03
C PRO A 84 38.94 14.45 -2.97
N VAL A 85 38.81 15.02 -1.78
CA VAL A 85 39.77 14.92 -0.66
C VAL A 85 39.48 13.69 0.18
N LYS A 86 40.15 12.58 -0.15
CA LYS A 86 40.03 11.33 0.62
C LYS A 86 40.99 11.26 1.81
N ASP A 87 42.25 11.65 1.63
CA ASP A 87 43.24 11.63 2.71
C ASP A 87 43.20 12.94 3.50
N ILE A 88 42.62 12.88 4.70
CA ILE A 88 42.52 14.02 5.62
C ILE A 88 43.56 13.99 6.76
N SER A 89 44.63 13.21 6.62
CA SER A 89 45.66 13.06 7.67
C SER A 89 46.36 14.39 8.04
N SER A 90 46.51 15.30 7.09
CA SER A 90 47.04 16.66 7.33
C SER A 90 46.21 17.49 8.31
N LEU A 91 44.95 17.11 8.57
CA LEU A 91 44.10 17.82 9.52
C LEU A 91 44.38 17.45 10.97
N ALA A 92 44.95 16.26 11.27
CA ALA A 92 45.01 15.69 12.62
C ALA A 92 45.64 16.61 13.70
N GLY A 93 46.50 17.55 13.31
CA GLY A 93 47.16 18.51 14.20
C GLY A 93 46.48 19.87 14.35
N LEU A 94 45.40 20.14 13.61
CA LEU A 94 44.75 21.46 13.53
C LEU A 94 43.72 21.65 14.65
N MET A 95 44.19 21.55 15.90
CA MET A 95 43.36 21.55 17.12
C MET A 95 42.59 22.85 17.39
N ASN A 96 42.84 23.91 16.61
CA ASN A 96 42.12 25.18 16.68
C ASN A 96 40.91 25.23 15.74
N LEU A 97 40.68 24.20 14.92
CA LEU A 97 39.50 24.12 14.06
C LEU A 97 38.22 24.10 14.89
N THR A 98 37.32 25.02 14.55
CA THR A 98 35.98 25.15 15.13
C THR A 98 34.90 24.82 14.09
N HIS A 99 35.18 25.07 12.81
CA HIS A 99 34.30 24.78 11.69
C HIS A 99 35.07 23.96 10.65
N LEU A 100 34.49 22.83 10.24
CA LEU A 100 35.08 21.93 9.24
C LEU A 100 34.02 21.42 8.25
N GLY A 101 34.15 21.82 6.99
CA GLY A 101 33.33 21.37 5.87
C GLY A 101 34.05 20.32 5.02
N LEU A 102 33.50 19.11 4.98
CA LEU A 102 33.99 17.97 4.21
C LEU A 102 32.83 17.24 3.49
N GLY A 103 31.76 17.96 3.16
CA GLY A 103 30.64 17.42 2.40
C GLY A 103 31.04 17.06 0.97
N SER A 104 30.55 15.94 0.43
CA SER A 104 30.83 15.49 -0.95
C SER A 104 32.33 15.35 -1.27
N THR A 105 33.15 14.88 -0.32
CA THR A 105 34.61 14.73 -0.51
C THR A 105 35.08 13.31 -0.81
N ASN A 106 34.13 12.37 -0.91
CA ASN A 106 34.39 10.96 -1.17
C ASN A 106 35.11 10.25 -0.01
N ILE A 107 34.95 10.76 1.21
CA ILE A 107 35.44 10.19 2.46
C ILE A 107 34.65 8.91 2.81
N SER A 108 35.36 7.93 3.36
CA SER A 108 34.83 6.66 3.87
C SER A 108 35.30 6.41 5.31
N ASP A 109 34.83 5.34 5.94
CA ASP A 109 35.13 5.02 7.36
C ASP A 109 36.63 5.05 7.72
N SER A 110 37.48 4.55 6.83
CA SER A 110 38.95 4.51 7.06
C SER A 110 39.60 5.88 7.14
N ASP A 111 38.94 6.89 6.58
CA ASP A 111 39.49 8.22 6.39
C ASP A 111 39.16 9.15 7.57
N LEU A 112 38.20 8.78 8.42
CA LEU A 112 37.69 9.62 9.53
C LEU A 112 38.60 9.67 10.76
N LEU A 113 39.58 8.77 10.90
CA LEU A 113 40.43 8.67 12.09
C LEU A 113 41.12 10.00 12.49
N PRO A 114 41.64 10.83 11.56
CA PRO A 114 42.23 12.13 11.88
C PRO A 114 41.27 13.11 12.58
N LEU A 115 39.95 12.95 12.43
CA LEU A 115 38.98 13.84 13.07
C LEU A 115 38.93 13.65 14.58
N ALA A 116 39.30 12.47 15.11
CA ALA A 116 39.20 12.16 16.53
C ALA A 116 40.04 13.07 17.44
N SER A 117 41.06 13.75 16.90
CA SER A 117 41.90 14.72 17.64
C SER A 117 41.37 16.16 17.59
N LEU A 118 40.39 16.47 16.73
CA LEU A 118 39.88 17.82 16.49
C LEU A 118 38.83 18.24 17.51
N THR A 119 39.15 18.06 18.79
CA THR A 119 38.21 18.21 19.92
C THR A 119 37.59 19.61 20.08
N SER A 120 38.13 20.64 19.41
CA SER A 120 37.58 22.01 19.42
C SER A 120 36.49 22.25 18.37
N VAL A 121 36.19 21.28 17.50
CA VAL A 121 35.20 21.44 16.43
C VAL A 121 33.79 21.60 17.01
N GLU A 122 33.13 22.68 16.61
CA GLU A 122 31.75 23.02 16.99
C GLU A 122 30.76 22.79 15.83
N ALA A 123 31.22 22.87 14.58
CA ALA A 123 30.41 22.61 13.39
C ALA A 123 31.16 21.70 12.40
N LEU A 124 30.53 20.59 12.03
CA LEU A 124 31.10 19.58 11.13
C LEU A 124 30.09 19.20 10.05
N ASP A 125 30.48 19.33 8.79
CA ASP A 125 29.74 18.81 7.64
C ASP A 125 30.49 17.63 7.01
N LEU A 126 29.81 16.48 6.98
CA LEU A 126 30.25 15.22 6.38
C LEU A 126 29.18 14.66 5.42
N GLY A 127 28.24 15.49 4.96
CA GLY A 127 27.15 15.07 4.09
C GLY A 127 27.62 14.52 2.73
N SER A 128 26.81 13.66 2.10
CA SER A 128 27.05 13.09 0.77
C SER A 128 28.40 12.37 0.64
N ASN A 129 28.74 11.54 1.63
CA ASN A 129 29.95 10.70 1.65
C ASN A 129 29.58 9.21 1.70
N GLN A 130 30.53 8.34 2.02
CA GLN A 130 30.36 6.88 2.09
C GLN A 130 30.59 6.37 3.51
N ILE A 131 30.10 7.11 4.51
CA ILE A 131 30.35 6.84 5.93
C ILE A 131 29.27 5.89 6.48
N SER A 132 29.69 4.90 7.25
CA SER A 132 28.84 3.99 8.00
C SER A 132 29.20 3.91 9.50
N ASP A 133 30.46 4.17 9.87
CA ASP A 133 30.98 4.13 11.24
C ASP A 133 31.28 5.54 11.78
N LEU A 134 30.55 5.95 12.82
CA LEU A 134 30.70 7.25 13.48
C LEU A 134 31.66 7.23 14.69
N SER A 135 32.30 6.10 15.00
CA SER A 135 33.16 5.94 16.17
C SER A 135 34.23 7.05 16.33
N PRO A 136 34.90 7.52 15.25
CA PRO A 136 35.88 8.60 15.34
C PRO A 136 35.31 9.95 15.82
N LEU A 137 34.00 10.17 15.71
CA LEU A 137 33.34 11.43 16.12
C LEU A 137 33.04 11.48 17.63
N SER A 138 33.10 10.35 18.33
CA SER A 138 32.71 10.23 19.75
C SER A 138 33.51 11.15 20.71
N ALA A 139 34.70 11.58 20.30
CA ALA A 139 35.55 12.49 21.08
C ALA A 139 35.23 13.99 20.87
N LEU A 140 34.40 14.34 19.88
CA LEU A 140 34.07 15.73 19.52
C LEU A 140 33.01 16.34 20.43
N THR A 141 33.27 16.33 21.73
CA THR A 141 32.31 16.70 22.79
C THR A 141 31.90 18.18 22.82
N PHE A 142 32.49 19.03 21.97
CA PHE A 142 32.09 20.43 21.78
C PHE A 142 31.19 20.64 20.55
N LEU A 143 30.89 19.59 19.80
CA LEU A 143 30.11 19.66 18.57
C LEU A 143 28.69 20.17 18.84
N ARG A 144 28.28 21.21 18.12
CA ARG A 144 26.96 21.85 18.21
C ARG A 144 26.14 21.62 16.95
N LYS A 145 26.80 21.56 15.79
CA LYS A 145 26.17 21.32 14.48
C LYS A 145 26.84 20.16 13.75
N LEU A 146 26.03 19.23 13.24
CA LEU A 146 26.51 18.05 12.55
C LEU A 146 25.64 17.75 11.33
N ASP A 147 26.23 17.79 10.14
CA ASP A 147 25.58 17.29 8.91
C ASP A 147 26.20 15.95 8.50
N LEU A 148 25.35 14.93 8.40
CA LEU A 148 25.67 13.56 8.01
C LEU A 148 24.71 13.05 6.92
N GLN A 149 23.96 13.93 6.25
CA GLN A 149 22.97 13.51 5.26
C GLN A 149 23.59 12.69 4.11
N HIS A 150 22.80 11.84 3.46
CA HIS A 150 23.24 11.06 2.31
C HIS A 150 24.52 10.23 2.57
N ASN A 151 24.49 9.42 3.63
CA ASN A 151 25.55 8.46 3.99
C ASN A 151 24.95 7.03 4.13
N GLN A 152 25.68 6.10 4.74
CA GLN A 152 25.30 4.69 4.93
C GLN A 152 25.20 4.32 6.41
N ILE A 153 24.86 5.28 7.26
CA ILE A 153 24.87 5.14 8.73
C ILE A 153 23.69 4.29 9.19
N THR A 154 23.96 3.36 10.09
CA THR A 154 22.93 2.51 10.74
C THR A 154 22.97 2.60 12.27
N ASP A 155 24.12 2.93 12.85
CA ASP A 155 24.34 3.01 14.30
C ASP A 155 24.66 4.44 14.74
N LEU A 156 23.86 4.96 15.67
CA LEU A 156 24.01 6.31 16.25
C LEU A 156 24.68 6.29 17.64
N ALA A 157 25.06 5.12 18.16
CA ALA A 157 25.67 5.00 19.49
C ALA A 157 26.86 5.95 19.74
N PRO A 158 27.76 6.19 18.77
CA PRO A 158 28.87 7.15 18.94
C PRO A 158 28.42 8.59 19.22
N LEU A 159 27.19 8.97 18.84
CA LEU A 159 26.66 10.32 19.05
C LEU A 159 26.11 10.53 20.47
N ALA A 160 25.83 9.47 21.22
CA ALA A 160 25.11 9.56 22.50
C ALA A 160 25.79 10.43 23.57
N ALA A 161 27.12 10.59 23.49
CA ALA A 161 27.91 11.40 24.40
C ALA A 161 28.03 12.89 23.98
N LEU A 162 27.64 13.24 22.76
CA LEU A 162 27.79 14.58 22.17
C LEU A 162 26.67 15.53 22.62
N THR A 163 26.48 15.64 23.93
CA THR A 163 25.35 16.35 24.58
C THR A 163 25.29 17.86 24.31
N THR A 164 26.30 18.43 23.65
CA THR A 164 26.34 19.82 23.19
C THR A 164 25.64 20.04 21.84
N LEU A 165 25.24 18.97 21.14
CA LEU A 165 24.57 19.04 19.85
C LEU A 165 23.24 19.80 19.95
N ILE A 166 23.00 20.65 18.96
CA ILE A 166 21.83 21.51 18.81
C ILE A 166 21.15 21.25 17.48
N ASP A 167 21.95 21.13 16.40
CA ASP A 167 21.45 20.88 15.05
C ASP A 167 22.09 19.60 14.50
N ILE A 168 21.26 18.64 14.09
CA ILE A 168 21.71 17.41 13.44
C ILE A 168 20.92 17.19 12.15
N ASN A 169 21.65 16.95 11.05
CA ASN A 169 21.09 16.48 9.81
C ASN A 169 21.52 15.04 9.51
N LEU A 170 20.56 14.11 9.49
CA LEU A 170 20.77 12.67 9.30
C LEU A 170 19.98 12.11 8.11
N ARG A 171 19.39 12.98 7.27
CA ARG A 171 18.54 12.59 6.12
C ARG A 171 19.23 11.55 5.25
N ASP A 172 18.46 10.67 4.62
CA ASP A 172 18.96 9.68 3.66
C ASP A 172 20.04 8.73 4.23
N ASN A 173 19.86 8.32 5.48
CA ASN A 173 20.63 7.24 6.11
C ASN A 173 19.71 6.09 6.54
N PRO A 174 20.09 4.81 6.42
CA PRO A 174 19.25 3.67 6.79
C PRO A 174 19.13 3.43 8.31
N LEU A 175 18.59 4.39 9.04
CA LEU A 175 18.43 4.39 10.50
C LEU A 175 17.15 3.67 10.96
N SER A 176 17.24 2.91 12.05
CA SER A 176 16.04 2.32 12.68
C SER A 176 15.98 2.52 14.19
N ASP A 177 17.11 2.79 14.85
CA ASP A 177 17.21 2.98 16.28
C ASP A 177 17.61 4.42 16.63
N LEU A 178 16.70 5.16 17.26
CA LEU A 178 16.93 6.53 17.72
C LEU A 178 17.29 6.62 19.21
N ARG A 179 17.38 5.50 19.94
CA ARG A 179 17.71 5.50 21.39
C ARG A 179 18.99 6.27 21.72
N PRO A 180 20.07 6.21 20.92
CA PRO A 180 21.27 7.01 21.18
C PRO A 180 21.04 8.53 21.21
N LEU A 181 19.99 9.04 20.56
CA LEU A 181 19.68 10.47 20.53
C LEU A 181 18.95 10.96 21.79
N SER A 182 18.41 10.06 22.61
CA SER A 182 17.57 10.41 23.77
C SER A 182 18.29 11.25 24.84
N SER A 183 19.63 11.18 24.91
CA SER A 183 20.46 11.96 25.83
C SER A 183 20.78 13.38 25.32
N LEU A 184 20.49 13.69 24.05
CA LEU A 184 20.87 14.95 23.40
C LEU A 184 19.86 16.07 23.70
N THR A 185 19.61 16.33 24.98
CA THR A 185 18.55 17.25 25.45
C THR A 185 18.71 18.71 25.05
N ASN A 186 19.84 19.06 24.42
CA ASN A 186 20.10 20.38 23.85
C ASN A 186 19.64 20.54 22.39
N LEU A 187 19.19 19.47 21.75
CA LEU A 187 18.72 19.52 20.36
C LEU A 187 17.56 20.50 20.17
N GLU A 188 17.72 21.36 19.17
CA GLU A 188 16.73 22.34 18.70
C GLU A 188 16.27 22.01 17.27
N SER A 189 17.14 21.42 16.44
CA SER A 189 16.81 20.95 15.09
C SER A 189 17.28 19.51 14.84
N LEU A 190 16.40 18.68 14.29
CA LEU A 190 16.68 17.29 13.94
C LEU A 190 16.02 16.90 12.61
N GLU A 191 16.83 16.66 11.59
CA GLU A 191 16.39 16.27 10.25
C GLU A 191 16.64 14.77 10.03
N LEU A 192 15.57 13.99 9.88
CA LEU A 192 15.57 12.53 9.81
C LEU A 192 14.77 12.00 8.61
N ALA A 193 14.65 12.79 7.55
CA ALA A 193 13.88 12.39 6.37
C ALA A 193 14.50 11.17 5.66
N ARG A 194 13.66 10.28 5.13
CA ARG A 194 14.08 9.08 4.36
C ARG A 194 14.99 8.12 5.14
N CYS A 195 14.76 7.97 6.44
CA CYS A 195 15.64 7.20 7.31
C CYS A 195 15.22 5.74 7.57
N LYS A 196 13.96 5.35 7.30
CA LYS A 196 13.34 4.05 7.67
C LYS A 196 12.97 3.90 9.16
N ILE A 197 12.81 5.02 9.86
CA ILE A 197 12.42 5.07 11.28
C ILE A 197 10.97 4.58 11.43
N SER A 198 10.68 3.88 12.53
CA SER A 198 9.30 3.48 12.90
C SER A 198 8.92 3.83 14.33
N ASP A 199 9.89 3.97 15.24
CA ASP A 199 9.69 4.35 16.63
C ASP A 199 10.31 5.73 16.91
N VAL A 200 9.49 6.67 17.39
CA VAL A 200 9.89 8.02 17.79
C VAL A 200 9.86 8.25 19.30
N PHE A 201 9.56 7.22 20.09
CA PHE A 201 9.58 7.31 21.56
C PHE A 201 10.90 7.85 22.12
N PRO A 202 12.08 7.50 21.58
CA PRO A 202 13.35 8.08 22.04
C PRO A 202 13.43 9.62 22.00
N LEU A 203 12.61 10.27 21.17
CA LEU A 203 12.61 11.72 21.00
C LEU A 203 11.72 12.45 22.02
N ALA A 204 10.85 11.74 22.76
CA ALA A 204 9.85 12.32 23.64
C ALA A 204 10.42 13.25 24.73
N GLY A 205 11.68 13.01 25.13
CA GLY A 205 12.42 13.78 26.13
C GLY A 205 13.12 15.05 25.62
N LEU A 206 13.18 15.27 24.31
CA LEU A 206 13.95 16.37 23.70
C LEU A 206 13.18 17.70 23.75
N LYS A 207 12.95 18.22 24.96
CA LYS A 207 12.04 19.36 25.20
C LYS A 207 12.46 20.70 24.56
N LYS A 208 13.69 20.81 24.07
CA LYS A 208 14.17 21.98 23.33
C LYS A 208 13.93 21.87 21.82
N LEU A 209 13.56 20.69 21.31
CA LEU A 209 13.39 20.46 19.88
C LEU A 209 12.27 21.35 19.32
N ARG A 210 12.59 22.07 18.25
CA ARG A 210 11.71 23.04 17.55
C ARG A 210 11.49 22.66 16.11
N ILE A 211 12.52 22.17 15.44
CA ILE A 211 12.47 21.76 14.04
C ILE A 211 12.68 20.25 14.01
N LEU A 212 11.73 19.54 13.42
CA LEU A 212 11.77 18.09 13.26
C LEU A 212 11.24 17.69 11.89
N ASP A 213 12.10 17.09 11.06
CA ASP A 213 11.68 16.45 9.80
C ASP A 213 11.74 14.93 9.94
N LEU A 214 10.57 14.29 9.92
CA LEU A 214 10.35 12.84 9.91
C LEU A 214 9.72 12.37 8.60
N SER A 215 9.72 13.19 7.54
CA SER A 215 9.16 12.82 6.24
C SER A 215 9.83 11.56 5.65
N ASN A 216 9.06 10.79 4.89
CA ASN A 216 9.48 9.55 4.24
C ASN A 216 10.08 8.50 5.20
N ASN A 217 9.48 8.39 6.38
CA ASN A 217 9.74 7.30 7.33
C ASN A 217 8.56 6.31 7.39
N ARG A 218 8.61 5.37 8.33
CA ARG A 218 7.63 4.30 8.58
C ARG A 218 6.99 4.46 9.96
N ILE A 219 6.83 5.70 10.41
CA ILE A 219 6.32 6.04 11.73
C ILE A 219 4.82 6.01 11.66
N SER A 220 4.23 5.27 12.60
CA SER A 220 2.79 5.22 12.73
C SER A 220 2.38 6.13 13.90
N ASP A 221 2.82 5.80 15.12
CA ASP A 221 2.43 6.54 16.33
C ASP A 221 3.31 7.78 16.60
N PHE A 222 2.69 8.97 16.54
CA PHE A 222 3.32 10.24 16.91
C PHE A 222 2.99 10.71 18.34
N SER A 223 2.19 9.97 19.10
CA SER A 223 1.82 10.31 20.49
C SER A 223 3.02 10.57 21.43
N PRO A 224 4.20 9.93 21.29
CA PRO A 224 5.36 10.26 22.11
C PRO A 224 5.85 11.71 21.94
N LEU A 225 5.55 12.33 20.79
CA LEU A 225 5.95 13.71 20.48
C LEU A 225 4.98 14.77 21.02
N SER A 226 3.82 14.36 21.56
CA SER A 226 2.75 15.27 22.04
C SER A 226 3.22 16.29 23.11
N GLY A 227 4.28 15.95 23.85
CA GLY A 227 4.88 16.82 24.85
C GLY A 227 6.00 17.74 24.34
N LEU A 228 6.19 17.87 23.03
CA LEU A 228 7.16 18.75 22.38
C LEU A 228 6.48 20.03 21.88
N ASN A 229 7.23 21.12 21.73
CA ASN A 229 6.72 22.40 21.25
C ASN A 229 7.43 22.76 19.93
N LEU A 230 7.11 21.98 18.90
CA LEU A 230 7.67 22.08 17.57
C LEU A 230 7.11 23.32 16.85
N THR A 231 8.00 24.12 16.25
CA THR A 231 7.64 25.25 15.39
C THR A 231 7.57 24.84 13.92
N GLU A 232 8.39 23.87 13.53
CA GLU A 232 8.40 23.28 12.19
C GLU A 232 8.42 21.76 12.36
N PHE A 233 7.34 21.12 11.92
CA PHE A 233 7.20 19.67 12.00
C PHE A 233 6.79 19.13 10.64
N HIS A 234 7.76 18.52 9.96
CA HIS A 234 7.55 17.84 8.70
C HIS A 234 7.44 16.36 8.95
N TYR A 235 6.36 15.75 8.50
CA TYR A 235 6.18 14.30 8.54
C TYR A 235 5.35 13.92 7.34
N ASP A 236 5.49 12.67 6.91
CA ASP A 236 4.56 12.15 5.93
C ASP A 236 3.24 11.87 6.65
N GLU A 237 2.17 12.51 6.21
CA GLU A 237 0.83 12.00 6.44
C GLU A 237 0.67 10.69 5.64
N ILE A 238 1.29 9.61 6.11
CA ILE A 238 0.98 8.25 5.64
C ILE A 238 0.29 7.53 6.77
N CYS A 239 -1.01 7.34 6.54
CA CYS A 239 -1.86 6.23 6.95
C CYS A 239 -1.23 5.22 7.91
N GLU A 240 -1.40 5.49 9.21
CA GLU A 240 -1.33 4.45 10.22
C GLU A 240 -2.27 3.28 9.89
N ILE A 241 -1.71 2.09 10.02
CA ILE A 241 -2.38 0.81 10.13
C ILE A 241 -3.24 0.85 11.39
N ALA A 242 -4.56 1.10 11.25
CA ALA A 242 -5.50 0.56 12.22
C ALA A 242 -5.27 -0.96 12.27
N PRO A 243 -5.40 -1.65 13.43
CA PRO A 243 -5.21 -3.09 13.51
C PRO A 243 -6.00 -3.73 12.37
N LEU A 244 -5.28 -4.44 11.50
CA LEU A 244 -5.89 -5.05 10.32
C LEU A 244 -7.10 -5.85 10.82
N PRO A 245 -8.25 -5.78 10.14
CA PRO A 245 -9.34 -6.71 10.41
C PRO A 245 -8.80 -8.15 10.36
N PRO A 246 -9.56 -9.17 10.83
CA PRO A 246 -9.15 -10.57 10.74
C PRO A 246 -8.50 -10.84 9.37
N PRO A 247 -7.41 -11.62 9.30
CA PRO A 247 -6.66 -11.80 8.06
C PRO A 247 -7.59 -11.97 6.86
N ILE A 248 -7.33 -11.28 5.75
CA ILE A 248 -8.24 -11.25 4.58
C ILE A 248 -8.71 -12.65 4.13
N ILE A 249 -7.85 -13.66 4.30
CA ILE A 249 -8.17 -15.07 4.06
C ILE A 249 -9.33 -15.54 4.97
N GLU A 250 -9.27 -15.25 6.27
CA GLU A 250 -10.31 -15.60 7.24
C GLU A 250 -11.63 -14.93 6.87
N ARG A 251 -11.60 -13.67 6.43
CA ARG A 251 -12.79 -12.91 6.01
C ARG A 251 -13.44 -13.51 4.77
N ILE A 252 -12.61 -13.93 3.80
CA ILE A 252 -13.06 -14.62 2.60
C ILE A 252 -13.65 -15.98 2.96
N GLU A 253 -13.02 -16.74 3.85
CA GLU A 253 -13.45 -18.10 4.22
C GLU A 253 -14.71 -18.10 5.10
N LYS A 254 -14.92 -17.06 5.92
CA LYS A 254 -16.04 -16.97 6.88
C LYS A 254 -17.32 -16.37 6.32
N ARG A 255 -17.36 -15.97 5.05
CA ARG A 255 -18.57 -15.45 4.42
C ARG A 255 -19.61 -16.53 4.13
N ILE A 256 -20.86 -16.11 4.03
CA ILE A 256 -22.00 -16.95 3.70
C ILE A 256 -22.25 -16.86 2.19
N PHE A 257 -22.78 -17.93 1.60
CA PHE A 257 -23.13 -17.97 0.19
C PHE A 257 -24.65 -17.90 -0.03
N PRO A 258 -25.14 -17.28 -1.13
CA PRO A 258 -24.37 -16.65 -2.21
C PRO A 258 -23.65 -15.35 -1.83
N SER A 259 -22.40 -15.24 -2.26
CA SER A 259 -21.54 -14.07 -2.02
C SER A 259 -21.65 -13.10 -3.20
N ILE A 260 -22.16 -11.88 -2.96
CA ILE A 260 -22.46 -10.89 -4.00
C ILE A 260 -21.44 -9.75 -3.96
N PHE A 261 -21.09 -9.19 -5.12
CA PHE A 261 -20.21 -8.01 -5.18
C PHE A 261 -20.89 -6.79 -5.80
N GLN A 262 -20.42 -5.60 -5.43
CA GLN A 262 -20.81 -4.32 -6.02
C GLN A 262 -19.67 -3.81 -6.91
N ALA A 263 -20.01 -3.38 -8.13
CA ALA A 263 -19.07 -2.79 -9.08
C ALA A 263 -19.29 -1.27 -9.18
N TRP A 264 -18.22 -0.47 -9.05
CA TRP A 264 -18.06 0.98 -9.26
C TRP A 264 -19.10 1.99 -8.72
N ASP A 265 -20.40 1.84 -8.99
CA ASP A 265 -21.47 2.83 -8.71
C ASP A 265 -22.61 2.28 -7.82
N PRO A 266 -23.40 3.13 -7.14
CA PRO A 266 -24.40 2.68 -6.15
C PRO A 266 -25.65 2.02 -6.76
N LEU A 267 -26.16 0.99 -6.06
CA LEU A 267 -27.47 0.35 -6.24
C LEU A 267 -28.59 1.34 -6.60
N ILE A 268 -29.35 1.03 -7.66
CA ILE A 268 -30.53 1.79 -8.10
C ILE A 268 -31.55 1.93 -6.96
N GLY A 269 -31.71 3.17 -6.50
CA GLY A 269 -33.00 3.71 -6.08
C GLY A 269 -33.84 4.12 -7.30
N SER A 270 -35.17 4.06 -7.21
CA SER A 270 -36.08 4.32 -8.35
C SER A 270 -35.80 5.66 -9.06
N ALA A 271 -36.23 5.82 -10.32
CA ALA A 271 -35.97 7.04 -11.10
C ALA A 271 -36.46 8.36 -10.44
N GLU A 272 -37.41 8.29 -9.50
CA GLU A 272 -37.87 9.43 -8.70
C GLU A 272 -36.87 9.85 -7.60
N GLU A 273 -35.98 8.96 -7.16
CA GLU A 273 -34.94 9.24 -6.16
C GLU A 273 -33.72 9.96 -6.76
N ARG A 274 -33.59 9.96 -8.10
CA ARG A 274 -32.44 10.53 -8.83
C ARG A 274 -32.44 12.06 -8.91
N ASP A 275 -33.60 12.72 -8.79
CA ASP A 275 -33.69 14.19 -8.86
C ASP A 275 -33.37 14.90 -7.52
N THR A 276 -33.31 14.16 -6.41
CA THR A 276 -33.10 14.76 -5.07
C THR A 276 -31.66 14.65 -4.57
N PHE A 277 -30.86 13.72 -5.10
CA PHE A 277 -29.55 13.34 -4.57
C PHE A 277 -28.38 13.62 -5.51
N GLY A 278 -28.44 14.72 -6.28
CA GLY A 278 -27.24 15.30 -6.89
C GLY A 278 -26.16 15.49 -5.82
N TYR A 279 -25.19 14.57 -5.76
CA TYR A 279 -24.06 14.52 -4.84
C TYR A 279 -24.35 14.92 -3.38
N ILE A 280 -25.36 14.30 -2.76
CA ILE A 280 -25.45 14.27 -1.29
C ILE A 280 -25.68 12.82 -0.88
N TYR A 281 -24.63 12.13 -0.44
CA TYR A 281 -24.78 10.80 0.14
C TYR A 281 -25.54 10.94 1.47
N ASP A 282 -26.77 10.44 1.53
CA ASP A 282 -27.33 10.02 2.82
C ASP A 282 -26.53 8.78 3.26
N GLU A 283 -25.39 9.04 3.92
CA GLU A 283 -24.36 8.04 4.27
C GLU A 283 -24.90 6.77 4.97
N PRO A 284 -25.94 6.82 5.84
CA PRO A 284 -26.52 5.62 6.44
C PRO A 284 -27.12 4.65 5.41
N LEU A 285 -27.99 5.12 4.52
CA LEU A 285 -28.65 4.28 3.50
C LEU A 285 -27.65 3.70 2.50
N TYR A 286 -26.63 4.48 2.15
CA TYR A 286 -25.56 4.01 1.27
C TYR A 286 -24.69 2.95 1.95
N THR A 287 -24.36 3.14 3.22
CA THR A 287 -23.59 2.17 4.02
C THR A 287 -24.34 0.85 4.18
N GLU A 288 -25.63 0.88 4.56
CA GLU A 288 -26.47 -0.32 4.66
C GLU A 288 -26.53 -1.12 3.35
N ARG A 289 -26.54 -0.44 2.20
CA ARG A 289 -26.57 -1.08 0.88
C ARG A 289 -25.25 -1.75 0.52
N ILE A 290 -24.12 -1.10 0.81
CA ILE A 290 -22.79 -1.67 0.54
C ILE A 290 -22.56 -2.93 1.36
N VAL A 291 -22.89 -2.90 2.65
CA VAL A 291 -22.53 -3.99 3.57
C VAL A 291 -23.32 -5.28 3.31
N LYS A 292 -24.39 -5.24 2.51
CA LYS A 292 -25.04 -6.44 1.95
C LYS A 292 -24.16 -7.21 0.96
N HIS A 293 -23.11 -6.59 0.44
CA HIS A 293 -22.17 -7.22 -0.48
C HIS A 293 -20.94 -7.66 0.31
N ASP A 294 -20.35 -8.78 -0.09
CA ASP A 294 -19.11 -9.28 0.50
C ASP A 294 -17.86 -8.74 -0.21
N LEU A 295 -18.03 -8.12 -1.38
CA LEU A 295 -16.95 -7.48 -2.13
C LEU A 295 -17.43 -6.19 -2.76
N TYR A 296 -16.61 -5.15 -2.67
CA TYR A 296 -16.91 -3.85 -3.26
C TYR A 296 -15.70 -3.26 -3.98
N PHE A 297 -15.90 -2.90 -5.25
CA PHE A 297 -14.92 -2.19 -6.06
C PHE A 297 -15.07 -0.67 -5.92
N SER A 298 -13.95 -0.02 -5.64
CA SER A 298 -13.78 1.42 -5.49
C SER A 298 -14.73 2.07 -4.48
N PRO A 299 -14.81 1.59 -3.23
CA PRO A 299 -15.58 2.29 -2.21
C PRO A 299 -15.21 3.76 -2.10
N SER A 300 -16.23 4.61 -1.98
CA SER A 300 -16.04 6.02 -1.70
C SER A 300 -15.45 6.18 -0.31
N PHE A 301 -14.16 6.50 -0.27
CA PHE A 301 -13.44 7.01 0.88
C PHE A 301 -13.16 8.50 0.65
N ARG A 302 -12.96 9.26 1.72
CA ARG A 302 -12.71 10.70 1.66
C ARG A 302 -11.26 11.04 1.34
N ILE A 303 -10.63 10.17 0.55
CA ILE A 303 -9.26 10.30 0.06
C ILE A 303 -9.21 10.05 -1.44
N GLY A 304 -8.28 10.69 -2.12
CA GLY A 304 -8.13 10.61 -3.56
C GLY A 304 -6.75 11.06 -4.04
N TRP A 305 -6.54 10.96 -5.35
CA TRP A 305 -5.33 11.40 -6.01
C TRP A 305 -5.35 12.94 -6.12
N PRO A 306 -4.34 13.68 -5.63
CA PRO A 306 -4.36 15.14 -5.65
C PRO A 306 -4.23 15.73 -7.05
N ALA A 307 -4.92 16.84 -7.28
CA ALA A 307 -4.79 17.71 -8.46
C ALA A 307 -3.43 18.45 -8.46
N PRO A 308 -2.96 19.04 -9.59
CA PRO A 308 -3.65 19.19 -10.88
C PRO A 308 -3.58 17.95 -11.78
N TRP A 309 -2.48 17.19 -11.77
CA TRP A 309 -2.28 16.02 -12.63
C TRP A 309 -2.38 14.74 -11.80
N TYR A 310 -3.60 14.42 -11.39
CA TYR A 310 -3.81 13.35 -10.42
C TYR A 310 -3.44 11.96 -10.96
N GLY A 311 -3.31 11.78 -12.29
CA GLY A 311 -2.74 10.58 -12.90
C GLY A 311 -1.25 10.37 -12.60
N LEU A 312 -0.49 11.45 -12.32
CA LEU A 312 0.92 11.39 -11.92
C LEU A 312 1.13 11.15 -10.42
N SER A 313 0.08 11.30 -9.62
CA SER A 313 0.18 11.13 -8.17
C SER A 313 0.43 9.67 -7.80
N THR A 314 1.32 9.42 -6.86
CA THR A 314 1.57 8.06 -6.32
C THR A 314 1.10 7.92 -4.87
N ARG A 315 0.60 9.01 -4.28
CA ARG A 315 0.07 9.05 -2.90
C ARG A 315 -1.33 9.64 -2.87
N LEU A 316 -2.14 9.10 -1.96
CA LEU A 316 -3.50 9.57 -1.71
C LEU A 316 -3.47 10.71 -0.69
N THR A 317 -4.37 11.66 -0.85
CA THR A 317 -4.57 12.81 0.05
C THR A 317 -6.04 12.93 0.41
N GLY A 318 -6.38 13.58 1.52
CA GLY A 318 -7.76 13.80 1.95
C GLY A 318 -7.96 13.47 3.43
N ASN A 319 -9.20 13.20 3.83
CA ASN A 319 -9.54 12.91 5.22
C ASN A 319 -9.40 11.40 5.51
N LEU A 320 -8.22 11.02 6.00
CA LEU A 320 -7.92 9.64 6.38
C LEU A 320 -8.74 9.16 7.58
N GLU A 321 -8.81 9.94 8.65
CA GLU A 321 -9.52 9.56 9.89
C GLU A 321 -10.99 9.22 9.60
N GLN A 322 -11.64 10.06 8.80
CA GLN A 322 -13.00 9.79 8.35
C GLN A 322 -13.08 8.54 7.47
N SER A 323 -12.09 8.32 6.61
CA SER A 323 -12.05 7.11 5.76
C SER A 323 -11.85 5.83 6.57
N GLN A 324 -11.03 5.87 7.61
CA GLN A 324 -10.86 4.78 8.57
C GLN A 324 -12.15 4.51 9.34
N THR A 325 -12.82 5.58 9.81
CA THR A 325 -14.12 5.48 10.48
C THR A 325 -15.17 4.83 9.58
N ILE A 326 -15.29 5.28 8.33
CA ILE A 326 -16.20 4.69 7.33
C ILE A 326 -15.89 3.19 7.13
N ARG A 327 -14.60 2.83 7.00
CA ARG A 327 -14.20 1.44 6.84
C ARG A 327 -14.56 0.61 8.08
N GLN A 328 -14.27 1.11 9.28
CA GLN A 328 -14.59 0.41 10.54
C GLN A 328 -16.10 0.22 10.72
N GLN A 329 -16.91 1.23 10.44
CA GLN A 329 -18.37 1.14 10.49
C GLN A 329 -18.91 0.07 9.53
N ARG A 330 -18.39 0.03 8.30
CA ARG A 330 -18.77 -1.00 7.31
C ARG A 330 -18.35 -2.40 7.76
N LEU A 331 -17.15 -2.55 8.31
CA LEU A 331 -16.65 -3.83 8.83
C LEU A 331 -17.41 -4.32 10.08
N ALA A 332 -17.93 -3.39 10.89
CA ALA A 332 -18.79 -3.75 12.02
C ALA A 332 -20.13 -4.36 11.56
N LEU A 333 -20.66 -3.89 10.42
CA LEU A 333 -21.90 -4.39 9.84
C LEU A 333 -21.69 -5.64 8.96
N ASN A 334 -20.60 -5.69 8.20
CA ASN A 334 -20.16 -6.87 7.46
C ASN A 334 -18.66 -7.12 7.70
N PRO A 335 -18.30 -8.02 8.63
CA PRO A 335 -16.90 -8.32 8.94
C PRO A 335 -16.16 -8.96 7.76
N ASN A 336 -16.87 -9.53 6.79
CA ASN A 336 -16.30 -10.21 5.63
C ASN A 336 -16.12 -9.30 4.39
N LEU A 337 -16.57 -8.04 4.42
CA LEU A 337 -16.55 -7.09 3.28
C LEU A 337 -15.16 -6.78 2.69
N VAL A 338 -14.81 -7.39 1.56
CA VAL A 338 -13.57 -7.09 0.83
C VAL A 338 -13.70 -5.78 0.05
N SER A 339 -12.72 -4.89 0.14
CA SER A 339 -12.70 -3.61 -0.58
C SER A 339 -11.48 -3.52 -1.51
N LEU A 340 -11.70 -3.37 -2.81
CA LEU A 340 -10.62 -3.22 -3.79
C LEU A 340 -10.67 -1.87 -4.47
N LYS A 341 -9.53 -1.26 -4.79
CA LYS A 341 -9.50 -0.04 -5.61
C LYS A 341 -9.31 -0.39 -7.08
N GLU A 342 -10.14 0.18 -7.96
CA GLU A 342 -9.92 0.08 -9.41
C GLU A 342 -8.66 0.86 -9.83
N ILE A 343 -7.86 0.25 -10.70
CA ILE A 343 -6.75 0.88 -11.41
C ILE A 343 -6.86 0.56 -12.90
N ARG A 344 -6.90 1.61 -13.73
CA ARG A 344 -6.85 1.49 -15.18
C ARG A 344 -5.40 1.54 -15.66
N VAL A 345 -5.06 0.68 -16.63
CA VAL A 345 -3.66 0.48 -17.04
C VAL A 345 -3.31 0.99 -18.43
N HIS A 346 -4.28 1.45 -19.21
CA HIS A 346 -4.01 2.00 -20.54
C HIS A 346 -4.94 3.14 -20.98
N ASN A 347 -5.95 3.48 -20.17
CA ASN A 347 -6.87 4.57 -20.47
C ASN A 347 -7.21 5.36 -19.20
N HIS A 348 -7.60 6.62 -19.39
CA HIS A 348 -8.10 7.48 -18.34
C HIS A 348 -9.41 8.15 -18.77
N LEU A 349 -10.38 8.28 -17.87
CA LEU A 349 -11.69 8.90 -18.13
C LEU A 349 -11.63 10.43 -18.28
N ASP A 350 -10.45 11.02 -18.12
CA ASP A 350 -10.27 12.45 -17.96
C ASP A 350 -8.94 12.86 -18.59
N PHE A 351 -9.00 13.86 -19.45
CA PHE A 351 -7.84 14.40 -20.13
C PHE A 351 -6.90 15.14 -19.18
N GLU A 352 -7.41 15.60 -18.04
CA GLU A 352 -6.64 16.34 -17.03
C GLU A 352 -5.87 15.40 -16.07
N ALA A 353 -5.88 14.08 -16.32
CA ALA A 353 -5.09 13.14 -15.54
C ALA A 353 -3.58 13.35 -15.72
N PHE A 354 -3.15 13.72 -16.92
CA PHE A 354 -1.76 14.05 -17.25
C PHE A 354 -1.71 15.38 -18.03
N PRO A 355 -0.56 16.09 -18.03
CA PRO A 355 -0.38 17.24 -18.90
C PRO A 355 -0.75 16.92 -20.36
N PRO A 356 -1.45 17.80 -21.10
CA PRO A 356 -1.84 17.55 -22.50
C PRO A 356 -0.66 17.22 -23.44
N ASP A 357 0.51 17.78 -23.13
CA ASP A 357 1.78 17.58 -23.83
C ASP A 357 2.60 16.41 -23.29
N SER A 358 2.10 15.71 -22.26
CA SER A 358 2.75 14.51 -21.73
C SER A 358 3.00 13.50 -22.85
N ASP A 359 4.18 12.90 -22.79
CA ASP A 359 4.59 11.82 -23.66
C ASP A 359 4.01 10.46 -23.21
N PHE A 360 3.27 10.42 -22.10
CA PHE A 360 2.55 9.23 -21.65
C PHE A 360 1.32 8.96 -22.50
N TRP A 361 0.69 10.00 -23.07
CA TRP A 361 -0.45 9.83 -23.97
C TRP A 361 -0.06 9.09 -25.26
N VAL A 362 -0.94 8.20 -25.71
CA VAL A 362 -0.92 7.68 -27.08
C VAL A 362 -1.42 8.78 -28.00
N ARG A 363 -0.78 8.96 -29.15
CA ARG A 363 -1.09 10.04 -30.10
C ARG A 363 -1.48 9.50 -31.46
N GLU A 364 -2.43 10.18 -32.08
CA GLU A 364 -2.82 9.98 -33.46
C GLU A 364 -1.74 10.52 -34.42
N SER A 365 -1.87 10.18 -35.70
CA SER A 365 -0.95 10.65 -36.75
C SER A 365 -0.87 12.18 -36.90
N ASP A 366 -1.89 12.91 -36.44
CA ASP A 366 -1.94 14.38 -36.42
C ASP A 366 -1.38 15.01 -35.13
N GLY A 367 -0.89 14.19 -34.19
CA GLY A 367 -0.31 14.62 -32.91
C GLY A 367 -1.32 14.83 -31.78
N SER A 368 -2.63 14.71 -32.05
CA SER A 368 -3.66 14.76 -31.00
C SER A 368 -3.62 13.53 -30.09
N VAL A 369 -4.09 13.67 -28.86
CA VAL A 369 -4.19 12.53 -27.92
C VAL A 369 -5.32 11.61 -28.37
N GLN A 370 -4.99 10.32 -28.49
CA GLN A 370 -5.90 9.29 -28.94
C GLN A 370 -7.02 9.06 -27.93
N ARG A 371 -8.24 8.88 -28.46
CA ARG A 371 -9.44 8.53 -27.69
C ARG A 371 -9.82 7.07 -27.93
N ASN A 372 -10.30 6.38 -26.88
CA ASN A 372 -10.59 4.95 -26.93
C ASN A 372 -11.89 4.61 -27.68
N THR A 373 -12.98 5.34 -27.44
CA THR A 373 -14.29 5.08 -28.07
C THR A 373 -15.02 6.36 -28.43
N VAL A 374 -16.02 6.26 -29.32
CA VAL A 374 -16.87 7.39 -29.75
C VAL A 374 -17.87 7.79 -28.65
N ASP A 375 -18.25 6.84 -27.79
CA ASP A 375 -19.32 7.03 -26.81
C ASP A 375 -18.82 7.55 -25.45
N TRP A 376 -17.53 7.40 -25.14
CA TRP A 376 -16.95 7.84 -23.85
C TRP A 376 -15.65 8.63 -24.05
N PRO A 377 -15.43 9.74 -23.30
CA PRO A 377 -14.22 10.55 -23.39
C PRO A 377 -13.05 9.88 -22.65
N GLU A 378 -12.68 8.67 -23.06
CA GLU A 378 -11.52 7.96 -22.54
C GLU A 378 -10.28 8.28 -23.38
N TYR A 379 -9.16 8.54 -22.71
CA TYR A 379 -7.88 8.93 -23.32
C TYR A 379 -6.83 7.85 -23.07
N ASN A 380 -6.18 7.38 -24.13
CA ASN A 380 -5.25 6.27 -24.05
C ASN A 380 -3.84 6.73 -23.65
N PHE A 381 -3.22 6.02 -22.71
CA PHE A 381 -1.82 6.22 -22.33
C PHE A 381 -0.99 4.95 -22.56
N ASN A 382 0.30 5.13 -22.79
CA ASN A 382 1.18 4.09 -23.32
C ASN A 382 1.85 3.28 -22.20
N ILE A 383 1.24 2.16 -21.83
CA ILE A 383 1.81 1.20 -20.86
C ILE A 383 3.15 0.59 -21.31
N LEU A 384 3.54 0.67 -22.58
CA LEU A 384 4.84 0.14 -23.01
C LEU A 384 6.01 0.98 -22.48
N LYS A 385 5.76 2.23 -22.05
CA LYS A 385 6.78 3.08 -21.44
C LYS A 385 7.16 2.57 -20.05
N PRO A 386 8.45 2.31 -19.77
CA PRO A 386 8.90 1.90 -18.44
C PRO A 386 8.49 2.87 -17.33
N GLU A 387 8.48 4.18 -17.62
CA GLU A 387 8.08 5.24 -16.69
C GLU A 387 6.59 5.13 -16.30
N VAL A 388 5.74 4.77 -17.25
CA VAL A 388 4.31 4.52 -17.01
C VAL A 388 4.12 3.25 -16.20
N GLN A 389 4.87 2.18 -16.49
CA GLN A 389 4.83 0.94 -15.72
C GLN A 389 5.22 1.18 -14.26
N GLU A 390 6.32 1.90 -14.03
CA GLU A 390 6.80 2.26 -12.70
C GLU A 390 5.83 3.20 -11.97
N LEU A 391 5.21 4.15 -12.67
CA LEU A 391 4.15 4.99 -12.13
C LEU A 391 2.94 4.16 -11.64
N LEU A 392 2.47 3.21 -12.45
CA LEU A 392 1.38 2.31 -12.07
C LEU A 392 1.74 1.45 -10.85
N VAL A 393 2.97 0.92 -10.81
CA VAL A 393 3.47 0.19 -9.65
C VAL A 393 3.43 1.06 -8.41
N ASN A 394 4.00 2.27 -8.47
CA ASN A 394 4.07 3.17 -7.32
C ASN A 394 2.69 3.64 -6.84
N ARG A 395 1.72 3.81 -7.75
CA ARG A 395 0.32 4.07 -7.39
C ARG A 395 -0.31 2.92 -6.62
N ILE A 396 -0.13 1.68 -7.08
CA ILE A 396 -0.67 0.50 -6.41
C ILE A 396 0.03 0.28 -5.07
N VAL A 397 1.34 0.53 -4.97
CA VAL A 397 2.09 0.50 -3.71
C VAL A 397 1.54 1.54 -2.73
N GLY A 398 1.30 2.78 -3.16
CA GLY A 398 0.68 3.79 -2.30
C GLY A 398 -0.72 3.40 -1.80
N LEU A 399 -1.51 2.69 -2.60
CA LEU A 399 -2.79 2.10 -2.17
C LEU A 399 -2.62 0.99 -1.13
N ALA A 400 -1.62 0.13 -1.32
CA ALA A 400 -1.30 -0.92 -0.37
C ALA A 400 -0.85 -0.34 0.97
N GLU A 401 0.03 0.66 0.93
CA GLU A 401 0.53 1.40 2.09
C GLU A 401 -0.58 2.17 2.82
N CYS A 402 -1.58 2.68 2.09
CA CYS A 402 -2.75 3.37 2.68
C CYS A 402 -3.58 2.48 3.62
N GLY A 403 -3.60 1.16 3.44
CA GLY A 403 -4.27 0.23 4.35
C GLY A 403 -5.81 0.23 4.33
N LEU A 404 -6.46 1.16 3.61
CA LEU A 404 -7.92 1.21 3.47
C LEU A 404 -8.49 0.20 2.47
N TYR A 405 -7.66 -0.31 1.57
CA TYR A 405 -8.07 -1.30 0.57
C TYR A 405 -7.39 -2.64 0.85
N ASP A 406 -8.16 -3.72 0.70
CA ASP A 406 -7.69 -5.10 0.81
C ASP A 406 -6.86 -5.51 -0.42
N GLY A 407 -6.98 -4.76 -1.51
CA GLY A 407 -6.26 -4.99 -2.75
C GLY A 407 -6.64 -4.00 -3.86
N VAL A 408 -6.29 -4.37 -5.08
CA VAL A 408 -6.67 -3.65 -6.31
C VAL A 408 -7.41 -4.56 -7.27
N PHE A 409 -8.28 -3.93 -8.04
CA PHE A 409 -8.86 -4.50 -9.25
C PHE A 409 -8.28 -3.74 -10.45
N ILE A 410 -7.61 -4.45 -11.34
CA ILE A 410 -6.94 -3.85 -12.49
C ILE A 410 -7.83 -4.01 -13.71
N ASP A 411 -8.35 -2.89 -14.20
CA ASP A 411 -9.18 -2.82 -15.39
C ASP A 411 -8.35 -2.40 -16.62
N GLY A 412 -8.83 -2.77 -17.81
CA GLY A 412 -8.12 -2.55 -19.06
C GLY A 412 -7.01 -3.56 -19.32
N PHE A 413 -7.19 -4.81 -18.92
CA PHE A 413 -6.22 -5.87 -19.22
C PHE A 413 -6.27 -6.26 -20.71
N PHE A 414 -5.11 -6.51 -21.35
CA PHE A 414 -5.06 -6.81 -22.79
C PHE A 414 -5.69 -8.16 -23.08
N LYS A 415 -6.55 -8.19 -24.11
CA LYS A 415 -7.36 -9.34 -24.51
C LYS A 415 -6.90 -9.78 -25.89
N GLN A 416 -6.28 -10.95 -26.01
CA GLN A 416 -5.91 -11.47 -27.33
C GLN A 416 -7.18 -11.65 -28.19
N GLY A 417 -7.30 -10.89 -29.27
CA GLY A 417 -8.44 -10.94 -30.20
C GLY A 417 -9.64 -10.03 -29.85
N ALA A 418 -9.55 -9.18 -28.83
CA ALA A 418 -10.52 -8.08 -28.71
C ALA A 418 -10.13 -6.98 -29.70
N GLY A 419 -11.04 -6.60 -30.60
CA GLY A 419 -10.81 -5.57 -31.64
C GLY A 419 -10.68 -4.13 -31.12
N TYR A 420 -10.21 -3.95 -29.87
CA TYR A 420 -9.92 -2.67 -29.24
C TYR A 420 -8.41 -2.60 -28.98
N ASP A 421 -7.63 -2.56 -30.06
CA ASP A 421 -6.19 -2.35 -29.95
C ASP A 421 -5.97 -0.84 -29.79
N TYR A 422 -5.91 -0.37 -28.55
CA TYR A 422 -5.69 1.05 -28.26
C TYR A 422 -4.28 1.51 -28.68
N ASN A 423 -3.38 0.59 -29.03
CA ASN A 423 -2.10 0.93 -29.62
C ASN A 423 -1.88 0.07 -30.86
N GLU A 424 -2.35 0.54 -32.01
CA GLU A 424 -2.27 -0.15 -33.31
C GLU A 424 -0.85 -0.59 -33.72
N THR A 425 0.18 -0.07 -33.04
CA THR A 425 1.59 -0.39 -33.30
C THR A 425 2.18 -1.45 -32.36
N ALA A 426 1.51 -1.77 -31.25
CA ALA A 426 1.98 -2.72 -30.26
C ALA A 426 1.53 -4.15 -30.57
N SER A 427 2.42 -5.13 -30.43
CA SER A 427 2.01 -6.53 -30.51
C SER A 427 1.35 -7.00 -29.22
N ALA A 428 0.46 -7.97 -29.32
CA ALA A 428 -0.14 -8.67 -28.17
C ALA A 428 0.90 -9.16 -27.15
N ALA A 429 2.06 -9.62 -27.63
CA ALA A 429 3.14 -10.11 -26.77
C ALA A 429 3.78 -8.99 -25.94
N GLU A 430 3.97 -7.80 -26.51
CA GLU A 430 4.52 -6.64 -25.81
C GLU A 430 3.58 -6.15 -24.71
N LEU A 431 2.28 -6.10 -25.00
CA LEU A 431 1.27 -5.69 -24.01
C LEU A 431 1.14 -6.69 -22.86
N ILE A 432 1.14 -8.00 -23.16
CA ILE A 432 1.13 -9.06 -22.14
C ILE A 432 2.34 -8.95 -21.22
N GLU A 433 3.52 -8.66 -21.78
CA GLU A 433 4.76 -8.52 -21.02
C GLU A 433 4.79 -7.21 -20.20
N ALA A 434 4.30 -6.10 -20.75
CA ALA A 434 4.17 -4.84 -20.00
C ALA A 434 3.24 -5.01 -18.78
N HIS A 435 2.12 -5.71 -18.94
CA HIS A 435 1.23 -6.03 -17.82
C HIS A 435 1.91 -6.95 -16.80
N ALA A 436 2.69 -7.93 -17.26
CA ALA A 436 3.45 -8.80 -16.37
C ALA A 436 4.49 -8.03 -15.54
N LYS A 437 5.18 -7.05 -16.13
CA LYS A 437 6.14 -6.18 -15.42
C LYS A 437 5.47 -5.34 -14.34
N VAL A 438 4.31 -4.76 -14.61
CA VAL A 438 3.55 -4.01 -13.60
C VAL A 438 3.16 -4.95 -12.45
N LEU A 439 2.60 -6.13 -12.76
CA LEU A 439 2.20 -7.11 -11.74
C LEU A 439 3.39 -7.63 -10.91
N GLU A 440 4.52 -7.91 -11.54
CA GLU A 440 5.76 -8.32 -10.88
C GLU A 440 6.29 -7.21 -9.96
N GLY A 441 6.36 -5.98 -10.46
CA GLY A 441 6.79 -4.81 -9.69
C GLY A 441 5.91 -4.56 -8.47
N VAL A 442 4.59 -4.67 -8.62
CA VAL A 442 3.65 -4.58 -7.48
C VAL A 442 3.93 -5.70 -6.49
N ARG A 443 4.00 -6.96 -6.95
CA ARG A 443 4.19 -8.12 -6.08
C ARG A 443 5.51 -8.10 -5.30
N GLY A 444 6.55 -7.51 -5.86
CA GLY A 444 7.83 -7.31 -5.16
C GLY A 444 7.80 -6.24 -4.06
N ARG A 445 6.74 -5.42 -3.97
CA ARG A 445 6.69 -4.22 -3.11
C ARG A 445 5.50 -4.15 -2.16
N VAL A 446 4.45 -4.95 -2.37
CA VAL A 446 3.27 -5.01 -1.50
C VAL A 446 3.30 -6.23 -0.57
N ARG A 447 2.51 -6.18 0.51
CA ARG A 447 2.32 -7.31 1.44
C ARG A 447 1.74 -8.55 0.73
N GLU A 448 2.11 -9.73 1.23
CA GLU A 448 1.79 -11.04 0.62
C GLU A 448 0.29 -11.28 0.43
N ASN A 449 -0.53 -10.74 1.34
CA ASN A 449 -1.99 -10.86 1.37
C ASN A 449 -2.72 -9.70 0.67
N PHE A 450 -2.01 -8.79 -0.01
CA PHE A 450 -2.64 -7.74 -0.82
C PHE A 450 -3.28 -8.37 -2.06
N LEU A 451 -4.58 -8.20 -2.25
CA LEU A 451 -5.29 -8.85 -3.35
C LEU A 451 -5.02 -8.13 -4.67
N ILE A 452 -4.82 -8.90 -5.74
CA ILE A 452 -4.80 -8.36 -7.10
C ILE A 452 -5.80 -9.15 -7.94
N LEU A 453 -6.85 -8.48 -8.36
CA LEU A 453 -7.80 -8.97 -9.35
C LEU A 453 -7.55 -8.26 -10.68
N VAL A 454 -7.86 -8.92 -11.79
CA VAL A 454 -7.77 -8.30 -13.12
C VAL A 454 -9.04 -8.56 -13.92
N ASN A 455 -9.44 -7.61 -14.76
CA ASN A 455 -10.53 -7.82 -15.71
C ASN A 455 -10.07 -8.75 -16.85
N ALA A 456 -10.54 -9.99 -16.85
CA ALA A 456 -10.13 -11.01 -17.82
C ALA A 456 -11.27 -11.50 -18.72
N ASN A 457 -12.52 -11.07 -18.48
CA ASN A 457 -13.71 -11.59 -19.17
C ASN A 457 -13.69 -13.13 -19.21
N ARG A 458 -13.86 -13.73 -20.40
CA ARG A 458 -13.85 -15.20 -20.58
C ARG A 458 -12.45 -15.78 -20.83
N THR A 459 -11.36 -15.07 -20.48
CA THR A 459 -9.98 -15.40 -20.88
C THR A 459 -9.14 -16.00 -19.74
N LYS A 460 -8.35 -17.04 -20.04
CA LYS A 460 -7.38 -17.66 -19.12
C LYS A 460 -6.05 -16.89 -19.13
N LEU A 461 -5.38 -16.81 -17.98
CA LEU A 461 -4.19 -15.97 -17.76
C LEU A 461 -2.92 -16.74 -17.37
N PRO A 462 -2.43 -17.69 -18.19
CA PRO A 462 -1.31 -18.56 -17.81
C PRO A 462 -0.02 -17.80 -17.50
N ARG A 463 0.19 -16.63 -18.11
CA ARG A 463 1.38 -15.79 -17.90
C ARG A 463 1.37 -15.01 -16.58
N HIS A 464 0.19 -14.72 -16.04
CA HIS A 464 0.02 -13.84 -14.87
C HIS A 464 -0.39 -14.59 -13.60
N LYS A 465 -0.55 -15.92 -13.68
CA LYS A 465 -1.14 -16.77 -12.63
C LYS A 465 -0.45 -16.70 -11.25
N THR A 466 0.85 -16.40 -11.20
CA THR A 466 1.60 -16.28 -9.94
C THR A 466 1.39 -14.94 -9.24
N TYR A 467 0.89 -13.94 -9.95
CA TYR A 467 0.70 -12.58 -9.44
C TYR A 467 -0.75 -12.29 -9.09
N VAL A 468 -1.71 -12.92 -9.76
CA VAL A 468 -3.13 -12.56 -9.68
C VAL A 468 -3.88 -13.54 -8.76
N ASN A 469 -4.71 -12.99 -7.85
CA ASN A 469 -5.60 -13.75 -6.96
C ASN A 469 -6.88 -14.19 -7.66
N GLY A 470 -7.36 -13.43 -8.64
CA GLY A 470 -8.57 -13.83 -9.35
C GLY A 470 -8.95 -12.91 -10.50
N THR A 471 -10.01 -13.27 -11.19
CA THR A 471 -10.47 -12.55 -12.37
C THR A 471 -11.87 -12.00 -12.18
N PHE A 472 -12.10 -10.79 -12.67
CA PHE A 472 -13.43 -10.30 -12.96
C PHE A 472 -13.82 -10.65 -14.40
N MET A 473 -14.98 -11.29 -14.56
CA MET A 473 -15.46 -11.78 -15.84
C MET A 473 -16.73 -11.03 -16.26
N GLU A 474 -16.60 -10.02 -17.13
CA GLU A 474 -17.75 -9.44 -17.83
C GLU A 474 -18.13 -10.38 -18.96
N ILE A 475 -19.04 -11.30 -18.65
CA ILE A 475 -19.32 -12.38 -19.58
C ILE A 475 -20.24 -11.95 -20.71
N ASN A 476 -21.13 -10.96 -20.50
CA ASN A 476 -22.14 -10.42 -21.44
C ASN A 476 -23.02 -11.50 -22.09
N LYS A 477 -24.21 -11.13 -22.56
CA LYS A 477 -25.07 -12.08 -23.27
C LYS A 477 -24.53 -12.42 -24.66
N ASP A 478 -24.69 -13.66 -25.09
CA ASP A 478 -24.22 -14.14 -26.40
C ASP A 478 -25.12 -13.63 -27.56
N TYR A 479 -26.39 -13.34 -27.28
CA TYR A 479 -27.37 -12.81 -28.24
C TYR A 479 -28.48 -12.02 -27.52
N SER A 480 -29.43 -11.45 -28.26
CA SER A 480 -30.51 -10.62 -27.71
C SER A 480 -31.38 -11.34 -26.66
N GLY A 481 -31.53 -12.66 -26.75
CA GLY A 481 -32.34 -13.47 -25.84
C GLY A 481 -31.57 -14.14 -24.69
N GLY A 482 -30.25 -13.92 -24.59
CA GLY A 482 -29.43 -14.38 -23.47
C GLY A 482 -28.21 -15.17 -23.91
N TYR A 483 -28.05 -16.35 -23.33
CA TYR A 483 -26.82 -17.12 -23.39
C TYR A 483 -27.01 -18.45 -24.11
N THR A 484 -25.93 -18.93 -24.72
CA THR A 484 -25.85 -20.21 -25.43
C THR A 484 -25.17 -21.26 -24.56
N TYR A 485 -25.42 -22.55 -24.82
CA TYR A 485 -24.70 -23.63 -24.12
C TYR A 485 -23.19 -23.50 -24.27
N LYS A 486 -22.73 -23.16 -25.48
CA LYS A 486 -21.30 -22.99 -25.75
C LYS A 486 -20.71 -21.84 -24.91
N GLY A 487 -21.39 -20.70 -24.86
CA GLY A 487 -20.95 -19.56 -24.04
C GLY A 487 -20.89 -19.90 -22.55
N LEU A 488 -21.92 -20.58 -22.02
CA LEU A 488 -21.92 -21.06 -20.63
C LEU A 488 -20.76 -22.02 -20.35
N GLN A 489 -20.50 -22.96 -21.25
CA GLN A 489 -19.36 -23.88 -21.13
C GLN A 489 -18.01 -23.15 -21.12
N GLU A 490 -17.83 -22.14 -21.97
CA GLU A 490 -16.60 -21.32 -21.99
C GLU A 490 -16.40 -20.57 -20.67
N ILE A 491 -17.48 -20.06 -20.07
CA ILE A 491 -17.43 -19.39 -18.76
C ILE A 491 -17.03 -20.39 -17.67
N GLU A 492 -17.67 -21.55 -17.62
CA GLU A 492 -17.35 -22.61 -16.66
C GLU A 492 -15.90 -23.10 -16.78
N ASP A 493 -15.42 -23.27 -18.01
CA ASP A 493 -14.04 -23.71 -18.30
C ASP A 493 -13.01 -22.66 -17.85
N THR A 494 -13.31 -21.37 -18.01
CA THR A 494 -12.44 -20.28 -17.56
C THR A 494 -12.50 -20.10 -16.05
N LEU A 495 -13.67 -20.24 -15.44
CA LEU A 495 -13.86 -20.16 -14.00
C LEU A 495 -13.12 -21.31 -13.29
N SER A 496 -13.32 -22.55 -13.74
CA SER A 496 -12.62 -23.73 -13.21
C SER A 496 -11.10 -23.63 -13.38
N TRP A 497 -10.64 -23.09 -14.52
CA TRP A 497 -9.21 -22.84 -14.72
C TRP A 497 -8.67 -21.82 -13.72
N SER A 498 -9.40 -20.74 -13.47
CA SER A 498 -8.98 -19.66 -12.57
C SER A 498 -8.88 -20.14 -11.13
N GLU A 499 -9.89 -20.90 -10.66
CA GLU A 499 -9.88 -21.58 -9.35
C GLU A 499 -8.67 -22.50 -9.16
N ALA A 500 -8.28 -23.23 -10.20
CA ALA A 500 -7.19 -24.21 -10.12
C ALA A 500 -5.78 -23.63 -10.28
N ASN A 501 -5.63 -22.44 -10.90
CA ASN A 501 -4.32 -21.95 -11.34
C ASN A 501 -3.90 -20.62 -10.71
N LEU A 502 -4.83 -19.81 -10.24
CA LEU A 502 -4.53 -18.49 -9.67
C LEU A 502 -4.11 -18.61 -8.21
N ARG A 503 -3.50 -17.52 -7.72
CA ARG A 503 -2.91 -17.42 -6.40
C ARG A 503 -3.97 -17.46 -5.30
N SER A 504 -3.66 -18.12 -4.19
CA SER A 504 -4.51 -18.14 -3.00
C SER A 504 -4.44 -16.80 -2.22
N PRO A 505 -5.54 -16.33 -1.61
CA PRO A 505 -6.91 -16.85 -1.78
C PRO A 505 -7.42 -16.52 -3.20
N GLN A 506 -8.14 -17.47 -3.82
CA GLN A 506 -8.74 -17.26 -5.14
C GLN A 506 -10.00 -16.39 -5.03
N ILE A 507 -10.11 -15.36 -5.87
CA ILE A 507 -11.24 -14.40 -5.84
C ILE A 507 -11.76 -14.15 -7.25
N ASN A 508 -12.61 -15.05 -7.74
CA ASN A 508 -13.20 -14.92 -9.06
C ASN A 508 -14.55 -14.23 -8.99
N CYS A 509 -14.80 -13.27 -9.88
CA CYS A 509 -16.03 -12.50 -9.94
C CYS A 509 -16.70 -12.74 -11.29
N VAL A 510 -17.99 -13.07 -11.30
CA VAL A 510 -18.77 -13.29 -12.53
C VAL A 510 -19.88 -12.26 -12.63
N GLU A 511 -19.83 -11.41 -13.67
CA GLU A 511 -20.87 -10.43 -13.96
C GLU A 511 -21.73 -10.88 -15.16
N GLY A 512 -22.96 -11.32 -14.88
CA GLY A 512 -23.97 -11.61 -15.89
C GLY A 512 -24.79 -10.37 -16.27
N GLU A 513 -25.39 -10.39 -17.46
CA GLU A 513 -26.16 -9.29 -18.05
C GLU A 513 -27.61 -9.72 -18.30
N ALA A 514 -28.56 -8.90 -17.87
CA ALA A 514 -29.97 -9.10 -18.12
C ALA A 514 -30.38 -8.85 -19.58
N ILE A 515 -31.54 -9.39 -19.96
CA ILE A 515 -32.20 -9.13 -21.23
C ILE A 515 -32.81 -7.73 -21.19
N GLY A 516 -32.13 -6.77 -21.83
CA GLY A 516 -32.50 -5.35 -21.82
C GLY A 516 -33.89 -5.01 -22.38
N THR A 517 -34.49 -5.91 -23.18
CA THR A 517 -35.86 -5.74 -23.71
C THR A 517 -36.95 -6.12 -22.70
N GLU A 518 -36.58 -6.67 -21.54
CA GLU A 518 -37.52 -7.09 -20.50
C GLU A 518 -37.29 -6.33 -19.19
N PRO A 519 -38.33 -6.15 -18.35
CA PRO A 519 -38.14 -5.60 -17.01
C PRO A 519 -37.15 -6.44 -16.19
N PRO A 520 -36.36 -5.84 -15.27
CA PRO A 520 -35.37 -6.59 -14.51
C PRO A 520 -35.93 -7.78 -13.71
N ASN A 521 -37.15 -7.64 -13.16
CA ASN A 521 -37.82 -8.72 -12.41
C ASN A 521 -38.63 -9.69 -13.30
N SER A 522 -38.45 -9.67 -14.62
CA SER A 522 -39.16 -10.59 -15.52
C SER A 522 -38.80 -12.06 -15.24
N PRO A 523 -39.69 -13.02 -15.57
CA PRO A 523 -39.37 -14.44 -15.46
C PRO A 523 -38.08 -14.85 -16.18
N THR A 524 -37.80 -14.27 -17.36
CA THR A 524 -36.58 -14.54 -18.14
C THR A 524 -35.33 -14.04 -17.41
N ASN A 525 -35.36 -12.81 -16.89
CA ASN A 525 -34.21 -12.23 -16.18
C ASN A 525 -33.96 -12.93 -14.85
N LYS A 526 -35.02 -13.29 -14.12
CA LYS A 526 -34.90 -14.13 -12.91
C LYS A 526 -34.29 -15.50 -13.23
N ARG A 527 -34.67 -16.12 -14.34
CA ARG A 527 -34.06 -17.39 -14.79
C ARG A 527 -32.57 -17.23 -15.08
N TRP A 528 -32.19 -16.24 -15.87
CA TRP A 528 -30.77 -16.01 -16.17
C TRP A 528 -29.95 -15.69 -14.92
N MET A 529 -30.48 -14.88 -14.00
CA MET A 529 -29.85 -14.63 -12.71
C MET A 529 -29.60 -15.92 -11.91
N ARG A 530 -30.59 -16.84 -11.87
CA ARG A 530 -30.40 -18.16 -11.22
C ARG A 530 -29.34 -19.00 -11.91
N VAL A 531 -29.34 -19.03 -13.25
CA VAL A 531 -28.29 -19.72 -14.04
C VAL A 531 -26.91 -19.22 -13.65
N PHE A 532 -26.68 -17.90 -13.66
CA PHE A 532 -25.36 -17.34 -13.33
C PHE A 532 -24.95 -17.61 -11.89
N THR A 533 -25.87 -17.39 -10.96
CA THR A 533 -25.61 -17.57 -9.54
C THR A 533 -25.26 -19.03 -9.25
N THR A 534 -26.06 -19.98 -9.71
CA THR A 534 -25.81 -21.41 -9.46
C THR A 534 -24.64 -21.99 -10.26
N MET A 535 -24.40 -21.52 -11.49
CA MET A 535 -23.20 -21.86 -12.24
C MET A 535 -21.95 -21.40 -11.48
N SER A 536 -21.94 -20.16 -10.99
CA SER A 536 -20.85 -19.64 -10.16
C SER A 536 -20.67 -20.47 -8.89
N LEU A 537 -21.73 -20.68 -8.10
CA LEU A 537 -21.68 -21.45 -6.85
C LEU A 537 -21.18 -22.88 -7.02
N THR A 538 -21.59 -23.54 -8.11
CA THR A 538 -21.16 -24.92 -8.39
C THR A 538 -19.72 -25.01 -8.87
N HIS A 539 -19.13 -23.94 -9.42
CA HIS A 539 -17.79 -23.97 -10.02
C HIS A 539 -16.74 -23.14 -9.26
N SER A 540 -17.12 -22.30 -8.31
CA SER A 540 -16.25 -21.30 -7.69
C SER A 540 -16.67 -20.95 -6.26
N ASP A 541 -15.70 -20.53 -5.45
CA ASP A 541 -15.94 -19.79 -4.20
C ASP A 541 -15.80 -18.30 -4.50
N GLY A 542 -16.43 -17.86 -5.57
CA GLY A 542 -16.29 -16.52 -6.11
C GLY A 542 -17.36 -15.57 -5.61
N TYR A 543 -17.52 -14.49 -6.36
CA TYR A 543 -18.54 -13.48 -6.15
C TYR A 543 -19.36 -13.37 -7.44
N VAL A 544 -20.66 -13.11 -7.32
CA VAL A 544 -21.55 -12.99 -8.49
C VAL A 544 -22.27 -11.65 -8.49
N LEU A 545 -22.52 -11.13 -9.68
CA LEU A 545 -23.32 -9.95 -9.95
C LEU A 545 -24.18 -10.20 -11.18
N PHE A 546 -25.42 -9.71 -11.17
CA PHE A 546 -26.31 -9.74 -12.34
C PHE A 546 -26.85 -8.33 -12.62
N LYS A 547 -26.28 -7.66 -13.63
CA LYS A 547 -26.61 -6.27 -13.96
C LYS A 547 -27.87 -6.14 -14.81
N THR A 548 -28.52 -4.99 -14.72
CA THR A 548 -29.65 -4.65 -15.58
C THR A 548 -29.16 -4.26 -16.98
N GLY A 549 -29.82 -4.79 -18.02
CA GLY A 549 -29.43 -4.57 -19.43
C GLY A 549 -30.07 -3.33 -20.07
N LYS A 550 -30.54 -2.34 -19.29
CA LYS A 550 -31.35 -1.24 -19.83
C LYS A 550 -30.49 -0.28 -20.67
N THR A 551 -30.92 -0.01 -21.89
CA THR A 551 -30.36 1.06 -22.72
C THR A 551 -30.62 2.43 -22.07
N GLY A 552 -29.55 3.16 -21.76
CA GLY A 552 -29.60 4.52 -21.19
C GLY A 552 -29.57 4.62 -19.66
N ALA A 553 -29.34 3.53 -18.93
CA ALA A 553 -28.97 3.54 -17.52
C ALA A 553 -27.45 3.71 -17.35
N LEU A 554 -26.98 4.13 -16.16
CA LEU A 554 -25.55 4.13 -15.85
C LEU A 554 -25.00 2.70 -16.01
N TYR A 555 -23.81 2.57 -16.60
CA TYR A 555 -23.14 1.28 -16.75
C TYR A 555 -22.99 0.65 -15.35
N HIS A 556 -23.34 -0.64 -15.22
CA HIS A 556 -23.25 -1.45 -13.98
C HIS A 556 -24.36 -1.28 -12.92
N GLU A 557 -25.49 -0.65 -13.25
CA GLU A 557 -26.68 -0.70 -12.38
C GLU A 557 -27.19 -2.16 -12.19
N HIS A 558 -27.14 -2.69 -10.96
CA HIS A 558 -27.71 -4.00 -10.60
C HIS A 558 -28.85 -3.92 -9.60
N ILE A 559 -29.64 -4.99 -9.57
CA ILE A 559 -30.80 -5.12 -8.67
C ILE A 559 -30.52 -6.26 -7.70
N TRP A 560 -30.89 -6.05 -6.45
CA TRP A 560 -30.91 -7.10 -5.45
C TRP A 560 -32.03 -8.10 -5.75
N TYR A 561 -31.69 -9.38 -5.88
CA TYR A 561 -32.66 -10.46 -6.04
C TYR A 561 -32.79 -11.23 -4.74
N ASP A 562 -34.02 -11.49 -4.28
CA ASP A 562 -34.32 -12.33 -3.09
C ASP A 562 -33.68 -13.73 -3.16
N PHE A 563 -33.31 -14.19 -4.37
CA PHE A 563 -32.55 -15.43 -4.55
C PHE A 563 -31.20 -15.43 -3.83
N TRP A 564 -30.59 -14.26 -3.68
CA TRP A 564 -29.31 -14.08 -2.99
C TRP A 564 -29.45 -14.07 -1.46
N ASP A 565 -30.67 -13.95 -0.93
CA ASP A 565 -30.93 -14.06 0.51
C ASP A 565 -30.96 -15.53 1.01
N ALA A 566 -30.79 -16.51 0.11
CA ALA A 566 -30.77 -17.91 0.47
C ALA A 566 -29.47 -18.28 1.20
N ASP A 567 -29.51 -18.45 2.52
CA ASP A 567 -28.35 -18.84 3.32
C ASP A 567 -27.93 -20.30 3.07
N LEU A 568 -26.97 -20.50 2.15
CA LEU A 568 -26.32 -21.79 1.92
C LEU A 568 -25.26 -22.12 2.98
N GLY A 569 -24.82 -21.16 3.79
CA GLY A 569 -23.70 -21.29 4.70
C GLY A 569 -22.39 -21.48 3.94
N TYR A 570 -21.59 -22.48 4.35
CA TYR A 570 -20.23 -22.71 3.84
C TYR A 570 -20.16 -23.84 2.83
N PRO A 571 -19.30 -23.77 1.80
CA PRO A 571 -19.12 -24.89 0.87
C PRO A 571 -18.50 -26.10 1.58
N VAL A 572 -19.08 -27.28 1.36
CA VAL A 572 -18.53 -28.57 1.84
C VAL A 572 -18.38 -29.60 0.71
N GLY A 573 -19.01 -29.34 -0.44
CA GLY A 573 -18.88 -30.12 -1.67
C GLY A 573 -17.83 -29.58 -2.63
N GLU A 574 -17.40 -30.45 -3.53
CA GLU A 574 -16.37 -30.19 -4.54
C GLU A 574 -16.87 -29.24 -5.64
N LYS A 575 -15.96 -28.41 -6.17
CA LYS A 575 -16.24 -27.53 -7.33
C LYS A 575 -16.40 -28.36 -8.60
N ALA A 576 -17.25 -27.89 -9.51
CA ALA A 576 -17.58 -28.50 -10.80
C ALA A 576 -18.05 -29.96 -10.71
N GLN A 577 -18.62 -30.38 -9.57
CA GLN A 577 -19.12 -31.73 -9.38
C GLN A 577 -20.36 -32.00 -10.23
N LEU A 578 -20.30 -33.06 -11.04
CA LEU A 578 -21.46 -33.55 -11.80
C LEU A 578 -22.38 -34.36 -10.89
N TYR A 579 -23.69 -34.11 -10.99
CA TYR A 579 -24.69 -34.93 -10.31
C TYR A 579 -24.81 -36.29 -11.03
N GLU A 580 -24.49 -37.39 -10.33
CA GLU A 580 -24.55 -38.76 -10.86
C GLU A 580 -23.84 -38.94 -12.23
N ASN A 581 -22.73 -38.21 -12.45
CA ASN A 581 -21.99 -38.19 -13.72
C ASN A 581 -22.81 -37.74 -14.95
N ARG A 582 -23.95 -37.06 -14.75
CA ARG A 582 -24.79 -36.56 -15.84
C ARG A 582 -24.17 -35.29 -16.44
N LYS A 583 -23.82 -35.33 -17.72
CA LYS A 583 -23.20 -34.19 -18.42
C LYS A 583 -24.10 -32.96 -18.38
N GLY A 584 -23.53 -31.83 -17.94
CA GLY A 584 -24.22 -30.54 -17.89
C GLY A 584 -25.22 -30.40 -16.74
N LEU A 585 -25.21 -31.30 -15.76
CA LEU A 585 -25.96 -31.18 -14.52
C LEU A 585 -24.97 -31.17 -13.36
N PHE A 586 -24.85 -30.03 -12.70
CA PHE A 586 -23.90 -29.79 -11.63
C PHE A 586 -24.60 -29.63 -10.29
N ILE A 587 -23.95 -30.10 -9.24
CA ILE A 587 -24.41 -29.96 -7.87
C ILE A 587 -23.22 -29.58 -7.00
N ARG A 588 -23.44 -28.75 -5.99
CA ARG A 588 -22.47 -28.54 -4.94
C ARG A 588 -23.16 -28.44 -3.60
N GLU A 589 -22.63 -29.17 -2.63
CA GLU A 589 -23.13 -29.15 -1.26
C GLU A 589 -22.53 -27.99 -0.47
N PHE A 590 -23.38 -27.37 0.33
CA PHE A 590 -23.04 -26.40 1.35
C PHE A 590 -23.62 -26.86 2.69
N THR A 591 -23.18 -26.27 3.80
CA THR A 591 -23.61 -26.67 5.13
C THR A 591 -25.13 -26.68 5.27
N ASN A 592 -25.80 -25.68 4.69
CA ASN A 592 -27.24 -25.46 4.83
C ASN A 592 -28.06 -25.97 3.64
N GLY A 593 -27.44 -26.49 2.59
CA GLY A 593 -28.18 -26.86 1.39
C GLY A 593 -27.33 -27.25 0.18
N TRP A 594 -27.94 -27.18 -1.00
CA TRP A 594 -27.31 -27.48 -2.28
C TRP A 594 -27.60 -26.39 -3.30
N ALA A 595 -26.59 -26.02 -4.07
CA ALA A 595 -26.78 -25.31 -5.33
C ALA A 595 -26.78 -26.33 -6.47
N VAL A 596 -27.75 -26.25 -7.37
CA VAL A 596 -27.85 -27.14 -8.54
C VAL A 596 -28.03 -26.30 -9.80
N TYR A 597 -27.26 -26.63 -10.82
CA TYR A 597 -27.23 -25.94 -12.11
C TYR A 597 -27.41 -26.93 -13.25
N ASN A 598 -28.39 -26.67 -14.14
CA ASN A 598 -28.73 -27.53 -15.26
C ASN A 598 -28.59 -26.81 -16.60
N ARG A 599 -27.66 -27.29 -17.42
CA ARG A 599 -27.49 -26.97 -18.84
C ARG A 599 -27.37 -28.23 -19.70
N SER A 600 -28.06 -29.30 -19.30
CA SER A 600 -27.94 -30.62 -19.91
C SER A 600 -28.69 -30.78 -21.25
N GLY A 601 -29.47 -29.78 -21.67
CA GLY A 601 -30.29 -29.82 -22.87
C GLY A 601 -31.73 -30.27 -22.62
N LYS A 602 -32.10 -30.57 -21.37
CA LYS A 602 -33.45 -30.99 -20.95
C LYS A 602 -33.67 -30.83 -19.45
N SER A 603 -34.94 -30.82 -19.03
CA SER A 603 -35.28 -30.89 -17.61
C SER A 603 -34.74 -32.17 -16.96
N GLN A 604 -34.32 -32.07 -15.71
CA GLN A 604 -33.71 -33.16 -14.95
C GLN A 604 -34.44 -33.36 -13.63
N ASP A 605 -34.78 -34.61 -13.34
CA ASP A 605 -35.22 -35.01 -12.01
C ASP A 605 -33.98 -35.38 -11.17
N ILE A 606 -33.91 -34.81 -9.97
CA ILE A 606 -32.83 -35.04 -9.01
C ILE A 606 -33.41 -35.53 -7.69
N GLN A 607 -32.66 -36.37 -6.99
CA GLN A 607 -33.01 -36.86 -5.66
C GLN A 607 -31.92 -36.45 -4.67
N LEU A 608 -32.24 -35.50 -3.80
CA LEU A 608 -31.28 -35.01 -2.81
C LEU A 608 -31.17 -35.95 -1.59
N PRO A 609 -30.00 -35.98 -0.90
CA PRO A 609 -29.74 -36.91 0.21
C PRO A 609 -30.65 -36.74 1.42
N GLU A 610 -31.36 -35.61 1.54
CA GLU A 610 -32.36 -35.35 2.57
C GLU A 610 -33.55 -34.53 2.03
N GLU A 611 -34.56 -34.35 2.87
CA GLU A 611 -35.69 -33.46 2.53
C GLU A 611 -35.24 -32.01 2.62
N VAL A 612 -35.51 -31.27 1.55
CA VAL A 612 -35.11 -29.89 1.38
C VAL A 612 -36.22 -29.09 0.71
N SER A 613 -36.14 -27.77 0.86
CA SER A 613 -37.05 -26.81 0.27
C SER A 613 -36.35 -26.04 -0.84
N GLY A 614 -36.94 -26.00 -2.04
CA GLY A 614 -36.44 -25.18 -3.15
C GLY A 614 -36.77 -23.72 -2.93
N TRP A 615 -35.75 -22.85 -2.97
CA TRP A 615 -35.87 -21.44 -2.59
C TRP A 615 -36.81 -20.67 -3.52
N THR A 616 -36.71 -20.87 -4.85
CA THR A 616 -37.55 -20.14 -5.82
C THR A 616 -38.77 -20.91 -6.28
N SER A 617 -38.65 -22.22 -6.42
CA SER A 617 -39.76 -23.10 -6.77
C SER A 617 -40.82 -23.20 -5.67
N GLY A 618 -40.45 -22.92 -4.41
CA GLY A 618 -41.33 -23.02 -3.26
C GLY A 618 -41.75 -24.45 -2.90
N VAL A 619 -41.13 -25.45 -3.54
CA VAL A 619 -41.38 -26.87 -3.25
C VAL A 619 -40.76 -27.20 -1.90
N LYS A 620 -41.59 -27.52 -0.91
CA LYS A 620 -41.14 -27.72 0.48
C LYS A 620 -40.93 -29.18 0.88
N ASN A 621 -39.87 -29.43 1.65
CA ASN A 621 -39.60 -30.69 2.35
C ASN A 621 -39.74 -31.92 1.43
N LYS A 622 -39.09 -31.87 0.26
CA LYS A 622 -39.03 -32.98 -0.70
C LYS A 622 -37.60 -33.42 -0.93
N ARG A 623 -37.43 -34.70 -1.24
CA ARG A 623 -36.18 -35.27 -1.77
C ARG A 623 -36.11 -35.17 -3.29
N TRP A 624 -37.24 -35.34 -3.96
CA TRP A 624 -37.34 -35.32 -5.41
C TRP A 624 -37.72 -33.93 -5.91
N HIS A 625 -36.91 -33.40 -6.82
CA HIS A 625 -37.10 -32.09 -7.43
C HIS A 625 -36.88 -32.18 -8.94
N THR A 626 -37.60 -31.35 -9.70
CA THR A 626 -37.44 -31.23 -11.16
C THR A 626 -36.82 -29.87 -11.45
N LEU A 627 -35.63 -29.87 -12.03
CA LEU A 627 -34.93 -28.66 -12.44
C LEU A 627 -35.02 -28.49 -13.97
N PRO A 628 -35.62 -27.40 -14.49
CA PRO A 628 -35.65 -27.13 -15.92
C PRO A 628 -34.26 -27.02 -16.53
N ASP A 629 -34.18 -27.15 -17.85
CA ASP A 629 -32.93 -26.86 -18.57
C ASP A 629 -32.66 -25.36 -18.64
N LEU A 630 -31.38 -25.00 -18.72
CA LEU A 630 -30.92 -23.60 -18.68
C LEU A 630 -31.51 -22.86 -17.47
N ASP A 631 -31.44 -23.51 -16.32
CA ASP A 631 -31.91 -22.98 -15.05
C ASP A 631 -31.03 -23.47 -13.89
N GLY A 632 -31.23 -22.88 -12.73
CA GLY A 632 -30.60 -23.27 -11.48
C GLY A 632 -31.53 -23.06 -10.31
N GLU A 633 -31.24 -23.75 -9.20
CA GLU A 633 -31.99 -23.62 -7.95
C GLU A 633 -31.07 -23.78 -6.74
N ILE A 634 -31.46 -23.15 -5.64
CA ILE A 634 -30.91 -23.36 -4.31
C ILE A 634 -31.92 -24.18 -3.50
N TYR A 635 -31.46 -25.27 -2.90
CA TYR A 635 -32.25 -26.15 -2.05
C TYR A 635 -31.75 -26.09 -0.61
N LEU A 636 -32.58 -25.60 0.31
CA LEU A 636 -32.23 -25.43 1.71
C LEU A 636 -32.70 -26.61 2.57
N LYS A 637 -31.88 -27.02 3.53
CA LYS A 637 -32.20 -28.08 4.49
C LYS A 637 -33.36 -27.65 5.39
N SER A 638 -34.27 -28.60 5.65
CA SER A 638 -35.51 -28.38 6.41
C SER A 638 -35.32 -27.79 7.83
N ARG A 639 -34.12 -27.94 8.42
CA ARG A 639 -33.78 -27.43 9.76
C ARG A 639 -33.69 -25.90 9.88
N LEU A 640 -33.80 -25.17 8.76
CA LEU A 640 -33.73 -23.71 8.72
C LEU A 640 -35.10 -23.05 8.46
N GLU A 641 -36.21 -23.81 8.42
CA GLU A 641 -37.56 -23.24 8.43
C GLU A 641 -37.92 -22.72 9.83
N THR A 642 -37.24 -21.68 10.33
CA THR A 642 -37.90 -20.78 11.29
C THR A 642 -39.02 -20.04 10.55
N PRO A 643 -40.26 -20.04 11.07
CA PRO A 643 -41.41 -19.50 10.35
C PRO A 643 -41.35 -17.97 10.23
N PRO A 644 -41.96 -17.38 9.19
CA PRO A 644 -42.08 -15.94 9.06
C PRO A 644 -43.03 -15.37 10.13
N THR A 645 -42.52 -14.38 10.87
CA THR A 645 -43.21 -13.24 11.50
C THR A 645 -44.60 -13.51 12.11
N GLY A 646 -44.66 -13.58 13.46
CA GLY A 646 -45.93 -13.45 14.17
C GLY A 646 -46.05 -14.02 15.58
N GLN A 647 -44.99 -14.59 16.16
CA GLN A 647 -44.98 -14.94 17.59
C GLN A 647 -43.86 -14.16 18.28
N THR A 648 -44.21 -13.49 19.37
CA THR A 648 -43.29 -12.81 20.28
C THR A 648 -42.12 -13.73 20.58
N ALA A 649 -40.91 -13.30 20.24
CA ALA A 649 -39.69 -13.99 20.64
C ALA A 649 -39.74 -14.28 22.15
N PRO A 650 -39.27 -15.46 22.61
CA PRO A 650 -39.03 -15.69 24.02
C PRO A 650 -38.13 -14.55 24.56
N ALA A 651 -38.40 -14.05 25.76
CA ALA A 651 -37.67 -12.91 26.33
C ALA A 651 -36.21 -13.29 26.61
N VAL A 652 -35.32 -12.93 25.67
CA VAL A 652 -33.88 -13.23 25.64
C VAL A 652 -33.02 -12.24 26.43
N ASP A 653 -33.61 -11.10 26.82
CA ASP A 653 -33.09 -10.19 27.83
C ASP A 653 -33.45 -10.77 29.21
N VAL A 654 -32.58 -11.65 29.72
CA VAL A 654 -32.86 -12.41 30.95
C VAL A 654 -32.53 -11.61 32.21
N ASN A 655 -31.86 -10.47 32.06
CA ASN A 655 -31.54 -9.55 33.15
C ASN A 655 -32.49 -8.34 33.22
N GLU A 656 -33.38 -8.19 32.24
CA GLU A 656 -34.37 -7.12 32.09
C GLU A 656 -33.76 -5.71 32.05
N ASP A 657 -32.52 -5.57 31.54
CA ASP A 657 -31.83 -4.27 31.42
C ASP A 657 -32.15 -3.53 30.10
N GLY A 658 -32.89 -4.18 29.20
CA GLY A 658 -33.30 -3.66 27.91
C GLY A 658 -32.28 -3.90 26.79
N VAL A 659 -31.18 -4.64 27.03
CA VAL A 659 -30.10 -4.88 26.08
C VAL A 659 -29.60 -6.32 26.15
N VAL A 660 -29.88 -7.13 25.11
CA VAL A 660 -29.35 -8.50 25.05
C VAL A 660 -27.84 -8.49 24.74
N ASN A 661 -27.02 -8.90 25.72
CA ASN A 661 -25.57 -8.85 25.62
C ASN A 661 -24.88 -9.99 26.40
N ILE A 662 -23.55 -9.94 26.52
CA ILE A 662 -22.74 -10.98 27.18
C ILE A 662 -23.18 -11.27 28.62
N LEU A 663 -23.81 -10.31 29.31
CA LEU A 663 -24.33 -10.49 30.66
C LEU A 663 -25.52 -11.46 30.69
N ASP A 664 -26.37 -11.45 29.67
CA ASP A 664 -27.48 -12.41 29.52
C ASP A 664 -26.96 -13.84 29.31
N LEU A 665 -25.90 -14.00 28.52
CA LEU A 665 -25.22 -15.29 28.36
C LEU A 665 -24.64 -15.80 29.67
N VAL A 666 -24.04 -14.92 30.48
CA VAL A 666 -23.49 -15.30 31.78
C VAL A 666 -24.60 -15.77 32.73
N ILE A 667 -25.77 -15.15 32.69
CA ILE A 667 -26.92 -15.55 33.52
C ILE A 667 -27.43 -16.93 33.11
N VAL A 668 -27.63 -17.16 31.81
CA VAL A 668 -28.04 -18.48 31.30
C VAL A 668 -27.00 -19.56 31.63
N ALA A 669 -25.70 -19.27 31.45
CA ALA A 669 -24.63 -20.24 31.73
C ALA A 669 -24.56 -20.62 33.21
N ASN A 670 -24.81 -19.66 34.11
CA ASN A 670 -24.83 -19.90 35.55
C ASN A 670 -26.07 -20.67 36.03
N ALA A 671 -27.12 -20.71 35.21
CA ALA A 671 -28.38 -21.40 35.49
C ALA A 671 -28.43 -22.81 34.89
N PHE A 672 -27.32 -23.39 34.43
CA PHE A 672 -27.32 -24.73 33.84
C PHE A 672 -27.83 -25.79 34.81
N GLY A 673 -28.87 -26.51 34.38
CA GLY A 673 -29.56 -27.51 35.19
C GLY A 673 -30.58 -26.95 36.19
N GLU A 674 -30.73 -25.63 36.27
CA GLU A 674 -31.81 -24.94 36.98
C GLU A 674 -33.04 -24.81 36.07
N PRO A 675 -34.24 -24.54 36.63
CA PRO A 675 -35.47 -24.43 35.85
C PRO A 675 -35.62 -23.12 35.06
N ASP A 676 -34.88 -22.05 35.42
CA ASP A 676 -34.97 -20.73 34.79
C ASP A 676 -33.59 -20.03 34.75
N PRO A 677 -33.28 -19.19 33.73
CA PRO A 677 -34.17 -18.80 32.62
C PRO A 677 -34.07 -19.78 31.43
N ASP A 678 -35.15 -20.54 31.20
CA ASP A 678 -35.34 -21.41 30.03
C ASP A 678 -35.87 -20.58 28.85
N VAL A 679 -34.95 -19.94 28.14
CA VAL A 679 -35.30 -19.02 27.04
C VAL A 679 -35.78 -19.76 25.80
N ASN A 680 -35.58 -21.07 25.70
CA ASN A 680 -36.01 -21.87 24.56
C ASN A 680 -37.31 -22.65 24.83
N GLY A 681 -37.71 -22.80 26.09
CA GLY A 681 -38.96 -23.42 26.52
C GLY A 681 -38.96 -24.95 26.51
N ASP A 682 -37.79 -25.60 26.49
CA ASP A 682 -37.64 -27.07 26.49
C ASP A 682 -37.70 -27.71 27.89
N GLY A 683 -37.78 -26.88 28.93
CA GLY A 683 -37.86 -27.27 30.34
C GLY A 683 -36.51 -27.58 30.99
N THR A 684 -35.38 -27.31 30.34
CA THR A 684 -34.04 -27.54 30.89
C THR A 684 -33.05 -26.46 30.43
N VAL A 685 -32.55 -25.63 31.35
CA VAL A 685 -31.52 -24.64 31.01
C VAL A 685 -30.20 -25.34 30.67
N ASN A 686 -29.78 -25.23 29.41
CA ASN A 686 -28.60 -25.88 28.87
C ASN A 686 -27.92 -25.06 27.76
N VAL A 687 -26.99 -25.66 27.03
CA VAL A 687 -26.23 -24.97 25.98
C VAL A 687 -27.12 -24.42 24.85
N LEU A 688 -28.30 -24.99 24.62
CA LEU A 688 -29.26 -24.50 23.64
C LEU A 688 -29.84 -23.14 24.03
N ASP A 689 -30.03 -22.87 25.32
CA ASP A 689 -30.44 -21.56 25.84
C ASP A 689 -29.38 -20.49 25.60
N LEU A 690 -28.10 -20.84 25.75
CA LEU A 690 -27.00 -19.95 25.38
C LEU A 690 -27.02 -19.61 23.89
N VAL A 691 -27.34 -20.59 23.04
CA VAL A 691 -27.44 -20.36 21.59
C VAL A 691 -28.59 -19.40 21.28
N VAL A 692 -29.72 -19.52 21.98
CA VAL A 692 -30.87 -18.62 21.81
C VAL A 692 -30.52 -17.18 22.19
N VAL A 693 -29.87 -16.96 23.34
CA VAL A 693 -29.42 -15.62 23.74
C VAL A 693 -28.31 -15.09 22.83
N ALA A 694 -27.34 -15.92 22.44
CA ALA A 694 -26.24 -15.51 21.56
C ALA A 694 -26.73 -15.09 20.17
N ASN A 695 -27.74 -15.78 19.64
CA ASN A 695 -28.35 -15.44 18.36
C ASN A 695 -29.13 -14.11 18.41
N ALA A 696 -29.47 -13.62 19.60
CA ALA A 696 -30.18 -12.36 19.80
C ALA A 696 -29.28 -11.13 19.96
N PHE A 697 -27.94 -11.27 19.92
CA PHE A 697 -27.00 -10.15 20.05
C PHE A 697 -27.05 -9.14 18.90
N ASN A 698 -27.79 -9.46 17.82
CA ASN A 698 -27.84 -8.68 16.59
C ASN A 698 -29.27 -8.31 16.14
N ASN A 699 -30.27 -8.36 17.04
CA ASN A 699 -31.66 -7.95 16.74
C ASN A 699 -32.03 -6.60 17.37
#